data_AF-A0A1M3K1T4-F1
#
_entry.id   AF-A0A1M3K1T4-F1
#
_cell.length_a   1.000
_cell.length_b   1.000
_cell.length_c   1.000
_cell.angle_alpha   90.00
_cell.angle_beta   90.00
_cell.angle_gamma   90.00
#
_symmetry.space_group_name_H-M   'P 1'
#
loop_
_entity.id
_entity.type
_entity.pdbx_description
1 polymer ?
#
loop_
_entity_poly.entity_id
_entity_poly.type
_entity_poly.pdbx_seq_one_letter_code
_entity_poly.pdbx_strand_id
1 'polypeptide(L)'
;MKKLNFISWILILIFAVSACTSKPTQSSETNTPKPPINAIESATETVITPPTEAGDVLYLNLVWHQHQPLYFKDENGVYSRPWVRVHATKDYYDMVAILQQYPNVKATFNLTPVLIKQLDDFTQNGAIDKYWHLSIIPAADLTIEEKTFILTRFFDANWDHIIARFPRYQELLDKRGGGDEESIQKALIIFDDQDYLDLQIWFNLAWFDPDFLSQEPLKQLVQKARNYSETDKTVLFAEVKKVMASIIPLHKEMQEQGQIDVITTPYAHPILPLIIDSNIASVGNPSTELPQKFSYPQDAIAQLQKSVEMYQEHYGTSPNGLWPGEGAVAQLMVPFVIKSGYHWMATGEPVLAKSLGINTFTRDAKETVKEADLLYRPYYVTNQEGDKLAVFFRDGVISDKIGFTYSGVSGEAAAGDFMQRMENIKAQLKMENAAGPHIVSVILDGENAWENYDNDGKDFFHALYRALNDSTSIKTITPSDYLQLFPEQNTIKDLFPGAWFSPNYDTWIGEPEENLAWEYLRKTREILAKYDVTKVRKTSPENLAKAQDFMYLAEGSDWFWWYGADQDSGQDDYFDEGYRTLLRKVFESLGEAVPAFVDTPIIETRPVVAEVAPDGLSSPTVDGRKSSDEWDKAGIYPGNGVDGSGTLLFTQDAQNLYFLVEDGAVTKEGTYFLYIKSPKANSGYPYSYSTDGKEVLLGSAMTHLLRLSKGVVTFYQATDEGWKEMESETAAMLGTDVIEFKIPLSTLGELETGDQIQFLLIDTEGNRVPQKGPGQLVIPDLGLSTLILEVEDPSGDDHGPGTYTYPTDVVFLSKAFDLKSFKISYDDNNIIFKVDLFGPIQNPWGSPNGLSIQTIDIYIDSDPGAGTGARKLLPGRNLSLSKEDGWEYALWLEGWTPQILTSDPITLDPLQVTDAEYKLIVDPAGRSISVRIPKSFFNTQDYENWGFAVVLLGQEGYPSTGVWRVRDVEPNNAQWRFGGAPNDSNHTRVIDLIWPANKTPTQEEMLSNYIGKSAAQDNLTADDYGIINLLRVK
;
A
#
# COMPACT_ATOMS: atom_id res chain seq x y z
N MET A 1 4.00 43.36 44.50
CA MET A 1 4.43 44.73 44.85
C MET A 1 4.10 45.67 43.68
N LYS A 2 3.32 46.74 43.93
CA LYS A 2 3.23 48.09 43.30
C LYS A 2 3.78 48.26 41.85
N LYS A 3 3.18 48.96 40.88
CA LYS A 3 2.08 49.96 40.75
C LYS A 3 1.90 50.21 39.22
N LEU A 4 0.69 50.20 38.65
CA LEU A 4 -0.20 51.36 38.30
C LEU A 4 0.28 52.32 37.18
N ASN A 5 -0.45 52.37 36.04
CA ASN A 5 -1.29 53.49 35.55
C ASN A 5 -1.56 53.37 34.02
N PHE A 6 -2.54 53.97 33.34
CA PHE A 6 -3.99 54.27 33.46
C PHE A 6 -4.31 55.23 32.27
N ILE A 7 -5.52 55.15 31.70
CA ILE A 7 -6.32 56.20 31.01
C ILE A 7 -6.44 56.18 29.46
N SER A 8 -7.71 56.03 29.05
CA SER A 8 -8.39 56.16 27.75
C SER A 8 -8.34 57.57 27.10
N TRP A 9 -8.89 57.73 25.88
CA TRP A 9 -10.08 58.58 25.59
C TRP A 9 -10.41 58.59 24.06
N ILE A 10 -11.72 58.63 23.78
CA ILE A 10 -12.41 58.69 22.47
C ILE A 10 -12.56 60.15 22.02
N LEU A 11 -12.59 60.43 20.70
CA LEU A 11 -13.31 61.59 20.17
C LEU A 11 -13.86 61.38 18.74
N ILE A 12 -15.15 61.68 18.59
CA ILE A 12 -15.98 61.74 17.37
C ILE A 12 -15.87 63.15 16.76
N LEU A 13 -15.91 63.29 15.43
CA LEU A 13 -16.36 64.53 14.79
C LEU A 13 -17.11 64.26 13.47
N ILE A 14 -18.33 64.81 13.40
CA ILE A 14 -19.22 64.94 12.23
C ILE A 14 -19.19 66.41 11.78
N PHE A 15 -19.21 66.70 10.48
CA PHE A 15 -19.89 67.87 9.91
C PHE A 15 -20.31 67.62 8.45
N ALA A 16 -21.42 68.23 8.04
CA ALA A 16 -22.22 67.89 6.87
C ALA A 16 -22.53 69.09 5.94
N VAL A 17 -23.03 68.75 4.74
CA VAL A 17 -23.97 69.44 3.81
C VAL A 17 -23.51 70.57 2.86
N SER A 18 -23.68 70.33 1.53
CA SER A 18 -24.55 71.07 0.56
C SER A 18 -24.08 70.82 -0.89
N ALA A 19 -24.83 70.94 -1.99
CA ALA A 19 -26.21 70.67 -2.43
C ALA A 19 -26.29 71.16 -3.92
N CYS A 20 -27.35 70.77 -4.66
CA CYS A 20 -27.81 71.24 -5.99
C CYS A 20 -27.10 70.62 -7.23
N THR A 21 -27.73 70.21 -8.34
CA THR A 21 -29.09 70.35 -8.96
C THR A 21 -29.06 69.46 -10.23
N SER A 22 -30.06 68.65 -10.62
CA SER A 22 -31.20 69.04 -11.48
C SER A 22 -31.89 67.79 -12.08
N LYS A 23 -33.21 67.87 -12.25
CA LYS A 23 -34.11 67.14 -13.20
C LYS A 23 -34.93 68.26 -13.90
N PRO A 24 -35.67 68.10 -15.05
CA PRO A 24 -36.32 66.88 -15.58
C PRO A 24 -36.50 66.74 -17.15
N THR A 25 -37.07 65.59 -17.58
CA THR A 25 -37.93 65.31 -18.79
C THR A 25 -37.30 65.34 -20.20
N GLN A 26 -37.63 64.50 -21.21
CA GLN A 26 -38.75 63.60 -21.61
C GLN A 26 -38.20 62.73 -22.80
N SER A 27 -38.53 61.45 -23.07
CA SER A 27 -39.74 60.99 -23.81
C SER A 27 -39.77 59.45 -24.05
N SER A 28 -40.92 58.84 -23.76
CA SER A 28 -41.69 57.78 -24.45
C SER A 28 -41.06 56.44 -24.95
N GLU A 29 -41.41 55.38 -24.20
CA GLU A 29 -42.09 54.11 -24.58
C GLU A 29 -41.77 53.34 -25.88
N THR A 30 -41.46 52.04 -25.72
CA THR A 30 -42.38 50.95 -26.15
C THR A 30 -42.14 49.66 -25.36
N ASN A 31 -43.25 48.97 -25.09
CA ASN A 31 -43.44 47.83 -24.20
C ASN A 31 -43.03 46.47 -24.81
N THR A 32 -42.55 45.55 -23.96
CA THR A 32 -42.82 44.11 -24.06
C THR A 32 -42.93 43.51 -22.64
N PRO A 33 -43.86 42.56 -22.40
CA PRO A 33 -44.41 42.27 -21.07
C PRO A 33 -43.54 41.33 -20.22
N LYS A 34 -43.52 41.58 -18.91
CA LYS A 34 -43.07 40.64 -17.86
C LYS A 34 -44.04 39.45 -17.75
N PRO A 35 -43.55 38.21 -17.62
CA PRO A 35 -44.34 37.10 -17.06
C PRO A 35 -44.61 37.33 -15.57
N PRO A 36 -45.73 36.82 -15.02
CA PRO A 36 -46.10 37.05 -13.63
C PRO A 36 -45.15 36.31 -12.68
N ILE A 37 -44.78 37.01 -11.61
CA ILE A 37 -44.15 36.43 -10.42
C ILE A 37 -45.22 35.58 -9.73
N ASN A 38 -45.09 34.26 -9.81
CA ASN A 38 -45.73 33.38 -8.84
C ASN A 38 -44.85 33.35 -7.60
N ALA A 39 -45.45 33.70 -6.46
CA ALA A 39 -44.84 33.57 -5.16
C ALA A 39 -44.42 32.10 -4.95
N ILE A 40 -43.14 31.90 -4.63
CA ILE A 40 -42.64 30.63 -4.13
C ILE A 40 -43.22 30.51 -2.72
N GLU A 41 -44.16 29.58 -2.54
CA GLU A 41 -44.55 29.11 -1.21
C GLU A 41 -43.29 28.57 -0.53
N SER A 42 -42.99 29.08 0.67
CA SER A 42 -42.00 28.49 1.54
C SER A 42 -42.41 27.05 1.81
N ALA A 43 -41.60 26.10 1.36
CA ALA A 43 -41.72 24.71 1.78
C ALA A 43 -41.64 24.70 3.32
N THR A 44 -42.74 24.30 3.95
CA THR A 44 -42.80 24.03 5.38
C THR A 44 -41.78 22.96 5.72
N GLU A 45 -40.82 23.28 6.60
CA GLU A 45 -40.02 22.28 7.32
C GLU A 45 -40.97 21.31 8.02
N THR A 46 -41.15 20.12 7.44
CA THR A 46 -41.76 19.00 8.13
C THR A 46 -40.82 18.56 9.24
N VAL A 47 -41.15 18.92 10.48
CA VAL A 47 -40.54 18.36 11.68
C VAL A 47 -40.82 16.85 11.67
N ILE A 48 -39.81 16.05 11.32
CA ILE A 48 -39.91 14.59 11.34
C ILE A 48 -39.78 14.16 12.81
N THR A 49 -40.91 13.77 13.42
CA THR A 49 -40.90 13.21 14.78
C THR A 49 -40.42 11.75 14.74
N PRO A 50 -39.56 11.31 15.69
CA PRO A 50 -39.12 9.92 15.77
C PRO A 50 -40.31 8.96 15.87
N PRO A 51 -40.33 7.84 15.14
CA PRO A 51 -41.40 6.87 15.22
C PRO A 51 -41.49 6.27 16.64
N THR A 52 -42.71 6.12 17.13
CA THR A 52 -43.04 5.62 18.48
C THR A 52 -42.60 4.16 18.73
N GLU A 53 -42.15 3.45 17.68
CA GLU A 53 -41.67 2.05 17.70
C GLU A 53 -40.16 1.91 17.42
N ALA A 54 -39.35 2.95 17.66
CA ALA A 54 -37.90 2.92 17.41
C ALA A 54 -37.10 1.81 18.15
N GLY A 55 -37.71 1.09 19.09
CA GLY A 55 -37.04 0.07 19.91
C GLY A 55 -36.79 -1.29 19.25
N ASP A 56 -37.34 -1.59 18.07
CA ASP A 56 -37.15 -2.88 17.39
C ASP A 56 -36.64 -2.76 15.94
N VAL A 57 -36.14 -1.59 15.52
CA VAL A 57 -35.54 -1.38 14.20
C VAL A 57 -34.02 -1.24 14.34
N LEU A 58 -33.27 -1.92 13.48
CA LEU A 58 -31.83 -1.68 13.30
C LEU A 58 -31.64 -0.79 12.07
N TYR A 59 -30.95 0.33 12.23
CA TYR A 59 -30.63 1.20 11.11
C TYR A 59 -29.38 0.71 10.38
N LEU A 60 -29.32 0.95 9.08
CA LEU A 60 -28.18 0.61 8.23
C LEU A 60 -27.75 1.84 7.43
N ASN A 61 -26.50 2.25 7.60
CA ASN A 61 -25.84 3.27 6.79
C ASN A 61 -24.94 2.57 5.77
N LEU A 62 -25.26 2.73 4.49
CA LEU A 62 -24.41 2.29 3.37
C LEU A 62 -23.65 3.51 2.84
N VAL A 63 -22.32 3.45 2.83
CA VAL A 63 -21.46 4.51 2.27
C VAL A 63 -20.54 3.91 1.21
N TRP A 64 -20.65 4.42 -0.02
CA TRP A 64 -19.81 4.03 -1.16
C TRP A 64 -18.79 5.14 -1.44
N HIS A 65 -17.51 4.81 -1.29
CA HIS A 65 -16.42 5.75 -1.51
C HIS A 65 -15.88 5.67 -2.94
N GLN A 66 -16.14 6.67 -3.78
CA GLN A 66 -15.67 6.70 -5.18
C GLN A 66 -14.47 7.62 -5.31
N HIS A 67 -13.33 7.06 -5.70
CA HIS A 67 -12.06 7.77 -5.73
C HIS A 67 -11.08 7.20 -6.75
N GLN A 68 -10.39 8.12 -7.42
CA GLN A 68 -9.25 7.80 -8.26
C GLN A 68 -8.16 8.82 -7.99
N PRO A 69 -6.88 8.41 -7.97
CA PRO A 69 -5.77 9.34 -7.89
C PRO A 69 -5.78 10.29 -9.10
N LEU A 70 -5.03 11.39 -8.99
CA LEU A 70 -4.79 12.24 -10.15
C LEU A 70 -3.85 11.52 -11.12
N TYR A 71 -4.39 11.03 -12.23
CA TYR A 71 -3.54 10.54 -13.31
C TYR A 71 -2.88 11.73 -14.02
N PHE A 72 -1.57 11.64 -14.26
CA PHE A 72 -0.87 12.71 -14.96
C PHE A 72 -1.15 12.67 -16.46
N LYS A 73 -0.97 13.83 -17.10
CA LYS A 73 -1.16 14.01 -18.55
C LYS A 73 0.20 14.08 -19.24
N ASP A 74 0.26 13.59 -20.47
CA ASP A 74 1.39 13.85 -21.36
C ASP A 74 1.40 15.31 -21.86
N GLU A 75 2.39 15.65 -22.68
CA GLU A 75 2.52 16.98 -23.29
C GLU A 75 1.35 17.39 -24.19
N ASN A 76 0.56 16.41 -24.66
CA ASN A 76 -0.62 16.62 -25.50
C ASN A 76 -1.92 16.68 -24.68
N GLY A 77 -1.85 16.58 -23.35
CA GLY A 77 -2.99 16.62 -22.46
C GLY A 77 -3.74 15.28 -22.34
N VAL A 78 -3.14 14.17 -22.76
CA VAL A 78 -3.73 12.82 -22.68
C VAL A 78 -3.41 12.20 -21.33
N TYR A 79 -4.43 11.75 -20.60
CA TYR A 79 -4.26 11.04 -19.33
C TYR A 79 -3.53 9.71 -19.51
N SER A 80 -2.61 9.40 -18.60
CA SER A 80 -1.77 8.19 -18.65
C SER A 80 -2.51 6.88 -18.38
N ARG A 81 -3.69 6.93 -17.72
CA ARG A 81 -4.47 5.77 -17.26
C ARG A 81 -5.97 5.93 -17.58
N PRO A 82 -6.71 4.82 -17.74
CA PRO A 82 -8.11 4.85 -18.17
C PRO A 82 -9.11 4.86 -17.02
N TRP A 83 -8.66 4.65 -15.77
CA TRP A 83 -9.47 4.21 -14.64
C TRP A 83 -10.65 5.14 -14.32
N VAL A 84 -10.44 6.47 -14.32
CA VAL A 84 -11.53 7.46 -14.19
C VAL A 84 -12.64 7.22 -15.22
N ARG A 85 -12.28 6.97 -16.48
CA ARG A 85 -13.26 6.79 -17.56
C ARG A 85 -13.93 5.44 -17.50
N VAL A 86 -13.17 4.36 -17.31
CA VAL A 86 -13.75 3.01 -17.37
C VAL A 86 -14.63 2.71 -16.16
N HIS A 87 -14.27 3.21 -14.98
CA HIS A 87 -15.16 3.17 -13.81
C HIS A 87 -16.35 4.12 -13.95
N ALA A 88 -16.22 5.23 -14.67
CA ALA A 88 -17.36 6.10 -14.99
C ALA A 88 -18.42 5.42 -15.88
N THR A 89 -18.02 4.56 -16.80
CA THR A 89 -18.97 3.81 -17.66
C THR A 89 -19.56 2.56 -17.00
N LYS A 90 -19.07 2.22 -15.81
CA LYS A 90 -19.37 0.98 -15.09
C LYS A 90 -19.98 1.22 -13.73
N ASP A 91 -19.27 1.87 -12.82
CA ASP A 91 -19.58 1.88 -11.39
C ASP A 91 -20.29 3.16 -10.95
N TYR A 92 -19.73 4.33 -11.28
CA TYR A 92 -20.17 5.61 -10.71
C TYR A 92 -21.63 5.94 -11.05
N TYR A 93 -22.02 5.73 -12.31
CA TYR A 93 -23.41 5.91 -12.72
C TYR A 93 -24.30 4.79 -12.20
N ASP A 94 -23.85 3.55 -12.36
CA ASP A 94 -24.72 2.37 -12.26
C ASP A 94 -25.23 2.13 -10.85
N MET A 95 -24.36 2.22 -9.85
CA MET A 95 -24.75 1.95 -8.46
C MET A 95 -25.91 2.84 -8.00
N VAL A 96 -25.93 4.11 -8.44
CA VAL A 96 -27.02 5.05 -8.16
C VAL A 96 -28.26 4.71 -8.99
N ALA A 97 -28.09 4.35 -10.26
CA ALA A 97 -29.19 3.98 -11.15
C ALA A 97 -29.93 2.71 -10.69
N ILE A 98 -29.22 1.70 -10.18
CA ILE A 98 -29.83 0.51 -9.56
C ILE A 98 -30.64 0.92 -8.33
N LEU A 99 -30.05 1.73 -7.44
CA LEU A 99 -30.70 2.16 -6.19
C LEU A 99 -32.03 2.90 -6.44
N GLN A 100 -32.13 3.69 -7.53
CA GLN A 100 -33.35 4.39 -7.92
C GLN A 100 -34.57 3.48 -8.09
N GLN A 101 -34.36 2.18 -8.36
CA GLN A 101 -35.43 1.19 -8.51
C GLN A 101 -36.03 0.74 -7.15
N TYR A 102 -35.40 1.11 -6.03
CA TYR A 102 -35.74 0.65 -4.68
C TYR A 102 -35.98 1.84 -3.74
N PRO A 103 -37.17 2.48 -3.80
CA PRO A 103 -37.43 3.78 -3.18
C PRO A 103 -37.34 3.83 -1.65
N ASN A 104 -37.42 2.68 -0.97
CA ASN A 104 -37.25 2.60 0.49
C ASN A 104 -35.79 2.43 0.92
N VAL A 105 -34.86 2.23 -0.03
CA VAL A 105 -33.44 2.04 0.25
C VAL A 105 -32.73 3.39 0.10
N LYS A 106 -32.01 3.77 1.15
CA LYS A 106 -31.17 4.96 1.22
C LYS A 106 -29.70 4.58 1.28
N ALA A 107 -28.83 5.41 0.70
CA ALA A 107 -27.38 5.22 0.74
C ALA A 107 -26.66 6.57 0.68
N THR A 108 -25.36 6.55 0.95
CA THR A 108 -24.49 7.71 0.85
C THR A 108 -23.41 7.43 -0.19
N PHE A 109 -23.17 8.37 -1.10
CA PHE A 109 -22.11 8.28 -2.11
C PHE A 109 -21.09 9.39 -1.87
N ASN A 110 -19.82 9.04 -1.77
CA ASN A 110 -18.73 10.01 -1.73
C ASN A 110 -18.11 10.13 -3.12
N LEU A 111 -18.06 11.34 -3.66
CA LEU A 111 -17.28 11.64 -4.86
C LEU A 111 -16.15 12.60 -4.48
N THR A 112 -14.91 12.13 -4.65
CA THR A 112 -13.74 12.94 -4.29
C THR A 112 -13.56 14.12 -5.25
N PRO A 113 -13.08 15.30 -4.78
CA PRO A 113 -12.91 16.44 -5.67
C PRO A 113 -11.91 16.18 -6.81
N VAL A 114 -10.85 15.41 -6.56
CA VAL A 114 -9.91 15.00 -7.60
C VAL A 114 -10.55 14.10 -8.67
N LEU A 115 -11.51 13.25 -8.31
CA LEU A 115 -12.29 12.47 -9.27
C LEU A 115 -13.20 13.40 -10.12
N ILE A 116 -13.95 14.29 -9.47
CA ILE A 116 -14.83 15.26 -10.16
C ILE A 116 -14.01 16.11 -11.14
N LYS A 117 -12.84 16.60 -10.72
CA LYS A 117 -11.92 17.36 -11.58
C LYS A 117 -11.55 16.61 -12.86
N GLN A 118 -11.28 15.31 -12.77
CA GLN A 118 -10.94 14.50 -13.94
C GLN A 118 -12.17 14.24 -14.81
N LEU A 119 -13.33 13.95 -14.22
CA LEU A 119 -14.61 13.82 -14.95
C LEU A 119 -14.97 15.09 -15.74
N ASP A 120 -14.75 16.27 -15.15
CA ASP A 120 -14.94 17.55 -15.83
C ASP A 120 -13.96 17.72 -17.00
N ASP A 121 -12.72 17.30 -16.84
CA ASP A 121 -11.75 17.36 -17.93
C ASP A 121 -12.17 16.49 -19.13
N PHE A 122 -12.69 15.28 -18.89
CA PHE A 122 -13.22 14.41 -19.94
C PHE A 122 -14.50 14.97 -20.60
N THR A 123 -15.41 15.53 -19.80
CA THR A 123 -16.75 15.92 -20.28
C THR A 123 -16.82 17.35 -20.82
N GLN A 124 -16.01 18.27 -20.29
CA GLN A 124 -16.06 19.70 -20.59
C GLN A 124 -14.83 20.18 -21.38
N ASN A 125 -13.65 19.61 -21.12
CA ASN A 125 -12.37 20.09 -21.68
C ASN A 125 -11.80 19.22 -22.81
N GLY A 126 -12.51 18.14 -23.18
CA GLY A 126 -12.14 17.27 -24.30
C GLY A 126 -10.93 16.37 -24.03
N ALA A 127 -10.58 16.16 -22.76
CA ALA A 127 -9.52 15.23 -22.39
C ALA A 127 -9.89 13.80 -22.80
N ILE A 128 -8.86 13.00 -23.08
CA ILE A 128 -8.93 11.56 -23.29
C ILE A 128 -7.77 10.90 -22.55
N ASP A 129 -7.87 9.60 -22.29
CA ASP A 129 -6.77 8.78 -21.79
C ASP A 129 -6.04 8.05 -22.92
N LYS A 130 -4.87 7.51 -22.59
CA LYS A 130 -4.01 6.76 -23.52
C LYS A 130 -4.74 5.58 -24.16
N TYR A 131 -5.63 4.90 -23.44
CA TYR A 131 -6.36 3.75 -23.99
C TYR A 131 -7.39 4.22 -25.02
N TRP A 132 -8.12 5.31 -24.72
CA TRP A 132 -8.98 5.96 -25.72
C TRP A 132 -8.18 6.42 -26.94
N HIS A 133 -7.08 7.14 -26.73
CA HIS A 133 -6.22 7.66 -27.79
C HIS A 133 -5.78 6.54 -28.74
N LEU A 134 -5.24 5.44 -28.18
CA LEU A 134 -4.81 4.28 -28.97
C LEU A 134 -5.98 3.55 -29.62
N SER A 135 -7.17 3.56 -29.01
CA SER A 135 -8.36 2.97 -29.62
C SER A 135 -8.87 3.74 -30.84
N ILE A 136 -8.66 5.06 -30.95
CA ILE A 136 -9.16 5.85 -32.09
C ILE A 136 -8.20 5.91 -33.28
N ILE A 137 -6.95 5.49 -33.11
CA ILE A 137 -6.01 5.30 -34.23
C ILE A 137 -6.53 4.14 -35.10
N PRO A 138 -6.62 4.30 -36.43
CA PRO A 138 -6.98 3.19 -37.30
C PRO A 138 -6.03 2.01 -37.11
N ALA A 139 -6.55 0.78 -37.02
CA ALA A 139 -5.73 -0.36 -36.62
C ALA A 139 -4.55 -0.64 -37.57
N ALA A 140 -4.72 -0.32 -38.86
CA ALA A 140 -3.69 -0.43 -39.90
C ALA A 140 -2.58 0.63 -39.78
N ASP A 141 -2.83 1.72 -39.05
CA ASP A 141 -1.89 2.84 -38.89
C ASP A 141 -1.10 2.78 -37.57
N LEU A 142 -1.41 1.80 -36.70
CA LEU A 142 -0.71 1.60 -35.43
C LEU A 142 0.77 1.23 -35.65
N THR A 143 1.65 1.93 -34.94
CA THR A 143 3.08 1.62 -34.83
C THR A 143 3.32 0.33 -34.03
N ILE A 144 4.56 -0.18 -34.07
CA ILE A 144 4.92 -1.40 -33.31
C ILE A 144 4.82 -1.14 -31.82
N GLU A 145 5.22 0.03 -31.35
CA GLU A 145 5.17 0.44 -29.95
C GLU A 145 3.71 0.54 -29.45
N GLU A 146 2.81 1.09 -30.26
CA GLU A 146 1.38 1.18 -29.94
C GLU A 146 0.71 -0.19 -29.96
N LYS A 147 1.03 -1.04 -30.95
CA LYS A 147 0.58 -2.44 -31.00
C LYS A 147 1.04 -3.22 -29.77
N THR A 148 2.29 -3.02 -29.35
CA THR A 148 2.85 -3.64 -28.14
C THR A 148 2.06 -3.20 -26.91
N PHE A 149 1.82 -1.89 -26.74
CA PHE A 149 1.02 -1.37 -25.63
C PHE A 149 -0.39 -1.97 -25.60
N ILE A 150 -1.08 -2.02 -26.75
CA ILE A 150 -2.42 -2.61 -26.86
C ILE A 150 -2.41 -4.07 -26.43
N LEU A 151 -1.47 -4.88 -26.94
CA LEU A 151 -1.39 -6.31 -26.57
C LEU A 151 -1.06 -6.51 -25.09
N THR A 152 -0.28 -5.61 -24.49
CA THR A 152 0.05 -5.66 -23.07
C THR A 152 -1.12 -5.23 -22.18
N ARG A 153 -1.88 -4.19 -22.56
CA ARG A 153 -2.78 -3.47 -21.64
C ARG A 153 -4.27 -3.57 -21.97
N PHE A 154 -4.66 -3.91 -23.19
CA PHE A 154 -6.09 -3.97 -23.55
C PHE A 154 -6.76 -5.27 -23.06
N PHE A 155 -6.13 -5.97 -22.13
CA PHE A 155 -6.69 -7.07 -21.34
C PHE A 155 -6.65 -6.76 -19.83
N ASP A 156 -6.43 -5.49 -19.45
CA ASP A 156 -6.53 -5.01 -18.07
C ASP A 156 -8.02 -4.92 -17.66
N ALA A 157 -8.62 -6.08 -17.43
CA ALA A 157 -9.96 -6.33 -16.90
C ALA A 157 -9.98 -7.77 -16.35
N ASN A 158 -10.85 -8.11 -15.42
CA ASN A 158 -10.92 -9.49 -14.89
C ASN A 158 -11.14 -10.54 -16.02
N TRP A 159 -10.20 -11.48 -16.17
CA TRP A 159 -10.24 -12.47 -17.28
C TRP A 159 -11.43 -13.43 -17.18
N ASP A 160 -11.74 -13.88 -15.96
CA ASP A 160 -12.74 -14.92 -15.72
C ASP A 160 -14.18 -14.36 -15.71
N HIS A 161 -14.38 -13.16 -15.17
CA HIS A 161 -15.71 -12.59 -14.96
C HIS A 161 -16.07 -11.49 -15.96
N ILE A 162 -15.10 -10.82 -16.60
CA ILE A 162 -15.37 -9.76 -17.59
C ILE A 162 -15.04 -10.23 -19.01
N ILE A 163 -13.81 -10.70 -19.26
CA ILE A 163 -13.37 -11.07 -20.62
C ILE A 163 -14.09 -12.34 -21.11
N ALA A 164 -14.16 -13.37 -20.27
CA ALA A 164 -14.76 -14.66 -20.64
C ALA A 164 -16.27 -14.57 -20.99
N ARG A 165 -16.96 -13.48 -20.62
CA ARG A 165 -18.35 -13.21 -21.04
C ARG A 165 -18.48 -13.02 -22.55
N PHE A 166 -17.41 -12.60 -23.23
CA PHE A 166 -17.43 -12.22 -24.63
C PHE A 166 -16.53 -13.13 -25.48
N PRO A 167 -17.09 -14.06 -26.28
CA PRO A 167 -16.30 -15.10 -26.95
C PRO A 167 -15.17 -14.59 -27.85
N ARG A 168 -15.38 -13.47 -28.57
CA ARG A 168 -14.32 -12.88 -29.40
C ARG A 168 -13.23 -12.22 -28.55
N TYR A 169 -13.57 -11.62 -27.41
CA TYR A 169 -12.57 -11.01 -26.55
C TYR A 169 -11.69 -12.09 -25.90
N GLN A 170 -12.30 -13.19 -25.44
CA GLN A 170 -11.57 -14.38 -24.98
C GLN A 170 -10.68 -14.98 -26.08
N GLU A 171 -11.17 -15.10 -27.31
CA GLU A 171 -10.38 -15.59 -28.44
C GLU A 171 -9.13 -14.72 -28.70
N LEU A 172 -9.25 -13.39 -28.53
CA LEU A 172 -8.11 -12.47 -28.65
C LEU A 172 -7.13 -12.63 -27.49
N LEU A 173 -7.63 -12.85 -26.26
CA LEU A 173 -6.79 -13.14 -25.09
C LEU A 173 -5.99 -14.44 -25.31
N ASP A 174 -6.67 -15.51 -25.72
CA ASP A 174 -6.06 -16.81 -26.02
C ASP A 174 -5.03 -16.68 -27.15
N LYS A 175 -5.32 -15.86 -28.16
CA LYS A 175 -4.39 -15.57 -29.27
C LYS A 175 -3.17 -14.79 -28.81
N ARG A 176 -3.32 -13.82 -27.88
CA ARG A 176 -2.21 -13.04 -27.32
C ARG A 176 -1.29 -13.91 -26.47
N GLY A 177 -1.84 -14.89 -25.75
CA GLY A 177 -1.07 -15.78 -24.87
C GLY A 177 -0.75 -15.10 -23.53
N GLY A 178 0.47 -15.29 -23.03
CA GLY A 178 0.94 -14.70 -21.77
C GLY A 178 1.12 -13.18 -21.82
N GLY A 179 1.30 -12.56 -20.64
CA GLY A 179 1.57 -11.11 -20.51
C GLY A 179 3.05 -10.76 -20.56
N ASP A 180 3.92 -11.78 -20.62
CA ASP A 180 5.37 -11.65 -20.68
C ASP A 180 5.86 -11.19 -22.06
N GLU A 181 7.08 -10.65 -22.10
CA GLU A 181 7.67 -10.09 -23.32
C GLU A 181 7.73 -11.10 -24.48
N GLU A 182 8.03 -12.38 -24.21
CA GLU A 182 8.11 -13.41 -25.25
C GLU A 182 6.73 -13.66 -25.90
N SER A 183 5.67 -13.75 -25.07
CA SER A 183 4.29 -13.87 -25.53
C SER A 183 3.84 -12.66 -26.35
N ILE A 184 4.16 -11.44 -25.90
CA ILE A 184 3.81 -10.22 -26.63
C ILE A 184 4.53 -10.15 -27.99
N GLN A 185 5.81 -10.51 -28.06
CA GLN A 185 6.54 -10.56 -29.34
C GLN A 185 5.96 -11.59 -30.31
N LYS A 186 5.51 -12.74 -29.81
CA LYS A 186 4.79 -13.72 -30.65
C LYS A 186 3.45 -13.16 -31.14
N ALA A 187 2.70 -12.51 -30.25
CA ALA A 187 1.41 -11.90 -30.56
C ALA A 187 1.53 -10.82 -31.66
N LEU A 188 2.58 -9.98 -31.63
CA LEU A 188 2.86 -8.97 -32.66
C LEU A 188 2.96 -9.55 -34.07
N ILE A 189 3.43 -10.80 -34.22
CA ILE A 189 3.60 -11.47 -35.52
C ILE A 189 2.27 -12.06 -36.02
N ILE A 190 1.42 -12.55 -35.12
CA ILE A 190 0.22 -13.32 -35.48
C ILE A 190 -1.08 -12.50 -35.47
N PHE A 191 -1.13 -11.36 -34.77
CA PHE A 191 -2.26 -10.45 -34.80
C PHE A 191 -2.30 -9.69 -36.13
N ASP A 192 -3.44 -9.70 -36.79
CA ASP A 192 -3.69 -8.86 -37.95
C ASP A 192 -4.42 -7.56 -37.54
N ASP A 193 -4.58 -6.64 -38.49
CA ASP A 193 -5.22 -5.34 -38.22
C ASP A 193 -6.68 -5.48 -37.76
N GLN A 194 -7.39 -6.55 -38.16
CA GLN A 194 -8.76 -6.79 -37.71
C GLN A 194 -8.80 -7.27 -36.26
N ASP A 195 -7.82 -8.06 -35.81
CA ASP A 195 -7.67 -8.42 -34.40
C ASP A 195 -7.42 -7.19 -33.52
N TYR A 196 -6.54 -6.28 -33.96
CA TYR A 196 -6.32 -5.01 -33.25
C TYR A 196 -7.59 -4.16 -33.22
N LEU A 197 -8.31 -4.03 -34.33
CA LEU A 197 -9.56 -3.28 -34.40
C LEU A 197 -10.62 -3.87 -33.46
N ASP A 198 -10.76 -5.19 -33.45
CA ASP A 198 -11.68 -5.87 -32.55
C ASP A 198 -11.28 -5.68 -31.08
N LEU A 199 -9.99 -5.76 -30.76
CA LEU A 199 -9.47 -5.55 -29.40
C LEU A 199 -9.66 -4.10 -28.92
N GLN A 200 -9.44 -3.11 -29.79
CA GLN A 200 -9.66 -1.69 -29.50
C GLN A 200 -11.11 -1.39 -29.08
N ILE A 201 -12.08 -2.08 -29.69
CA ILE A 201 -13.49 -1.98 -29.33
C ILE A 201 -13.77 -2.79 -28.06
N TRP A 202 -13.32 -4.04 -27.99
CA TRP A 202 -13.69 -4.95 -26.90
C TRP A 202 -13.21 -4.48 -25.54
N PHE A 203 -11.98 -3.98 -25.42
CA PHE A 203 -11.52 -3.41 -24.16
C PHE A 203 -12.50 -2.36 -23.63
N ASN A 204 -12.84 -1.38 -24.46
CA ASN A 204 -13.73 -0.29 -24.04
C ASN A 204 -15.18 -0.73 -23.86
N LEU A 205 -15.67 -1.69 -24.65
CA LEU A 205 -17.03 -2.20 -24.56
C LEU A 205 -17.22 -3.07 -23.32
N ALA A 206 -16.21 -3.85 -22.92
CA ALA A 206 -16.29 -4.72 -21.75
C ALA A 206 -16.35 -3.95 -20.42
N TRP A 207 -15.87 -2.70 -20.40
CA TRP A 207 -15.92 -1.77 -19.27
C TRP A 207 -17.24 -0.97 -19.18
N PHE A 208 -18.25 -1.28 -19.99
CA PHE A 208 -19.59 -0.74 -19.77
C PHE A 208 -20.39 -1.63 -18.82
N ASP A 209 -21.17 -0.98 -17.98
CA ASP A 209 -22.21 -1.64 -17.19
C ASP A 209 -23.11 -2.54 -18.07
N PRO A 210 -23.49 -3.76 -17.62
CA PRO A 210 -24.34 -4.67 -18.38
C PRO A 210 -25.67 -4.08 -18.87
N ASP A 211 -26.27 -3.12 -18.15
CA ASP A 211 -27.53 -2.50 -18.56
C ASP A 211 -27.34 -1.63 -19.80
N PHE A 212 -26.22 -0.91 -19.91
CA PHE A 212 -25.89 -0.15 -21.13
C PHE A 212 -25.62 -1.09 -22.31
N LEU A 213 -24.93 -2.21 -22.09
CA LEU A 213 -24.68 -3.23 -23.11
C LEU A 213 -25.96 -3.88 -23.66
N SER A 214 -27.04 -3.88 -22.87
CA SER A 214 -28.34 -4.41 -23.27
C SER A 214 -29.19 -3.44 -24.10
N GLN A 215 -28.75 -2.18 -24.25
CA GLN A 215 -29.49 -1.07 -24.85
C GLN A 215 -28.81 -0.49 -26.10
N GLU A 216 -29.60 0.11 -26.98
CA GLU A 216 -29.06 0.81 -28.17
C GLU A 216 -28.34 2.11 -27.75
N PRO A 217 -27.19 2.45 -28.36
CA PRO A 217 -26.59 1.80 -29.54
C PRO A 217 -25.59 0.65 -29.23
N LEU A 218 -25.18 0.46 -27.97
CA LEU A 218 -24.12 -0.49 -27.62
C LEU A 218 -24.51 -1.96 -27.85
N LYS A 219 -25.80 -2.27 -27.70
CA LYS A 219 -26.36 -3.59 -28.02
C LYS A 219 -26.01 -4.05 -29.42
N GLN A 220 -26.01 -3.15 -30.41
CA GLN A 220 -25.61 -3.49 -31.78
C GLN A 220 -24.13 -3.87 -31.86
N LEU A 221 -23.26 -3.19 -31.11
CA LEU A 221 -21.84 -3.53 -31.05
C LEU A 221 -21.63 -4.90 -30.40
N VAL A 222 -22.28 -5.16 -29.27
CA VAL A 222 -22.24 -6.47 -28.59
C VAL A 222 -22.73 -7.59 -29.50
N GLN A 223 -23.83 -7.38 -30.23
CA GLN A 223 -24.37 -8.36 -31.18
C GLN A 223 -23.48 -8.58 -32.40
N LYS A 224 -22.79 -7.52 -32.86
CA LYS A 224 -21.84 -7.60 -33.96
C LYS A 224 -20.65 -8.50 -33.59
N ALA A 225 -20.18 -8.38 -32.35
CA ALA A 225 -19.19 -9.22 -31.66
C ALA A 225 -17.78 -9.32 -32.27
N ARG A 226 -17.62 -9.15 -33.59
CA ARG A 226 -16.35 -9.24 -34.33
C ARG A 226 -16.46 -8.50 -35.66
N ASN A 227 -15.34 -8.37 -36.36
CA ASN A 227 -15.27 -7.65 -37.63
C ASN A 227 -15.78 -6.21 -37.48
N TYR A 228 -15.40 -5.56 -36.38
CA TYR A 228 -15.71 -4.16 -36.18
C TYR A 228 -15.09 -3.32 -37.29
N SER A 229 -15.66 -2.13 -37.46
CA SER A 229 -15.24 -1.12 -38.43
C SER A 229 -14.76 0.11 -37.67
N GLU A 230 -13.91 0.93 -38.30
CA GLU A 230 -13.44 2.19 -37.70
C GLU A 230 -14.61 3.12 -37.30
N THR A 231 -15.74 3.06 -38.00
CA THR A 231 -16.94 3.84 -37.66
C THR A 231 -17.61 3.39 -36.35
N ASP A 232 -17.42 2.14 -35.92
CA ASP A 232 -17.99 1.64 -34.65
C ASP A 232 -17.34 2.31 -33.44
N LYS A 233 -16.06 2.71 -33.55
CA LYS A 233 -15.36 3.47 -32.51
C LYS A 233 -16.07 4.78 -32.20
N THR A 234 -16.63 5.44 -33.22
CA THR A 234 -17.36 6.69 -33.05
C THR A 234 -18.64 6.48 -32.24
N VAL A 235 -19.35 5.37 -32.46
CA VAL A 235 -20.57 5.01 -31.71
C VAL A 235 -20.22 4.73 -30.25
N LEU A 236 -19.20 3.89 -30.01
CA LEU A 236 -18.74 3.52 -28.67
C LEU A 236 -18.36 4.75 -27.85
N PHE A 237 -17.47 5.59 -28.38
CA PHE A 237 -16.95 6.74 -27.66
C PHE A 237 -17.96 7.90 -27.55
N ALA A 238 -18.98 7.96 -28.41
CA ALA A 238 -20.11 8.86 -28.19
C ALA A 238 -20.92 8.45 -26.95
N GLU A 239 -21.13 7.15 -26.75
CA GLU A 239 -21.84 6.65 -25.56
C GLU A 239 -20.99 6.80 -24.29
N VAL A 240 -19.67 6.60 -24.37
CA VAL A 240 -18.75 6.87 -23.25
C VAL A 240 -18.94 8.31 -22.74
N LYS A 241 -18.86 9.31 -23.63
CA LYS A 241 -19.05 10.72 -23.25
C LYS A 241 -20.41 10.98 -22.61
N LYS A 242 -21.46 10.34 -23.15
CA LYS A 242 -22.83 10.51 -22.67
C LYS A 242 -23.00 9.96 -21.26
N VAL A 243 -22.47 8.77 -20.97
CA VAL A 243 -22.54 8.17 -19.63
C VAL A 243 -21.76 9.01 -18.63
N MET A 244 -20.51 9.38 -18.93
CA MET A 244 -19.68 10.21 -18.06
C MET A 244 -20.37 11.54 -17.71
N ALA A 245 -20.95 12.22 -18.70
CA ALA A 245 -21.65 13.49 -18.51
C ALA A 245 -22.96 13.37 -17.68
N SER A 246 -23.46 12.14 -17.46
CA SER A 246 -24.71 11.89 -16.73
C SER A 246 -24.50 11.58 -15.24
N ILE A 247 -23.26 11.31 -14.80
CA ILE A 247 -22.93 10.89 -13.43
C ILE A 247 -23.33 11.96 -12.41
N ILE A 248 -22.74 13.15 -12.47
CA ILE A 248 -23.02 14.23 -11.50
C ILE A 248 -24.50 14.65 -11.52
N PRO A 249 -25.15 14.83 -12.69
CA PRO A 249 -26.59 15.10 -12.74
C PRO A 249 -27.46 14.05 -12.02
N LEU A 250 -27.19 12.74 -12.21
CA LEU A 250 -27.96 11.68 -11.56
C LEU A 250 -27.80 11.71 -10.04
N HIS A 251 -26.56 11.86 -9.54
CA HIS A 251 -26.29 11.98 -8.10
C HIS A 251 -27.01 13.19 -7.50
N LYS A 252 -26.96 14.33 -8.19
CA LYS A 252 -27.64 15.55 -7.77
C LYS A 252 -29.15 15.36 -7.69
N GLU A 253 -29.76 14.79 -8.73
CA GLU A 253 -31.20 14.51 -8.75
C GLU A 253 -31.62 13.61 -7.59
N MET A 254 -30.89 12.51 -7.37
CA MET A 254 -31.17 11.55 -6.29
C MET A 254 -30.98 12.16 -4.90
N GLN A 255 -30.02 13.06 -4.74
CA GLN A 255 -29.83 13.84 -3.51
C GLN A 255 -30.99 14.82 -3.27
N GLU A 256 -31.41 15.56 -4.30
CA GLU A 256 -32.54 16.51 -4.20
C GLU A 256 -33.86 15.79 -3.86
N GLN A 257 -33.99 14.51 -4.25
CA GLN A 257 -35.11 13.64 -3.87
C GLN A 257 -35.02 13.09 -2.43
N GLY A 258 -33.86 13.23 -1.77
CA GLY A 258 -33.61 12.75 -0.41
C GLY A 258 -33.47 11.23 -0.29
N GLN A 259 -33.24 10.53 -1.40
CA GLN A 259 -32.97 9.09 -1.38
C GLN A 259 -31.50 8.80 -1.04
N ILE A 260 -30.58 9.68 -1.46
CA ILE A 260 -29.15 9.59 -1.13
C ILE A 260 -28.61 10.84 -0.47
N ASP A 261 -27.54 10.69 0.30
CA ASP A 261 -26.60 11.77 0.59
C ASP A 261 -25.45 11.69 -0.41
N VAL A 262 -25.02 12.83 -0.95
CA VAL A 262 -23.73 12.94 -1.65
C VAL A 262 -22.78 13.69 -0.74
N ILE A 263 -21.63 13.09 -0.46
CA ILE A 263 -20.57 13.67 0.37
C ILE A 263 -19.28 13.83 -0.42
N THR A 264 -18.26 14.39 0.24
CA THR A 264 -16.97 14.65 -0.39
C THR A 264 -15.82 14.44 0.60
N THR A 265 -14.60 14.67 0.14
CA THR A 265 -13.30 14.46 0.80
C THR A 265 -12.45 15.73 0.64
N PRO A 266 -11.40 16.01 1.46
CA PRO A 266 -10.52 17.14 1.17
C PRO A 266 -9.92 17.00 -0.24
N TYR A 267 -9.65 18.14 -0.89
CA TYR A 267 -9.45 18.27 -2.34
C TYR A 267 -8.66 17.13 -3.02
N ALA A 268 -7.46 16.84 -2.53
CA ALA A 268 -6.54 15.88 -3.12
C ALA A 268 -6.49 14.54 -2.36
N HIS A 269 -7.49 14.23 -1.54
CA HIS A 269 -7.50 13.00 -0.73
C HIS A 269 -6.29 12.83 0.23
N PRO A 270 -5.83 13.86 0.98
CA PRO A 270 -4.70 13.71 1.89
C PRO A 270 -5.08 12.93 3.17
N ILE A 271 -4.07 12.34 3.83
CA ILE A 271 -4.15 11.97 5.25
C ILE A 271 -4.14 13.25 6.09
N LEU A 272 -5.31 13.88 6.22
CA LEU A 272 -5.45 15.23 6.76
C LEU A 272 -4.78 15.46 8.13
N PRO A 273 -4.83 14.51 9.10
CA PRO A 273 -4.07 14.64 10.35
C PRO A 273 -2.56 14.86 10.16
N LEU A 274 -1.93 14.16 9.21
CA LEU A 274 -0.49 14.26 8.93
C LEU A 274 -0.13 15.59 8.26
N ILE A 275 -1.03 16.18 7.47
CA ILE A 275 -0.84 17.53 6.90
C ILE A 275 -0.82 18.59 8.00
N ILE A 276 -1.67 18.43 9.02
CA ILE A 276 -1.72 19.35 10.16
C ILE A 276 -0.46 19.18 11.02
N ASP A 277 -0.09 17.96 11.36
CA ASP A 277 1.11 17.65 12.15
C ASP A 277 1.55 16.19 11.97
N SER A 278 2.57 15.92 11.15
CA SER A 278 3.03 14.55 10.85
C SER A 278 3.53 13.79 12.09
N ASN A 279 3.94 14.48 13.15
CA ASN A 279 4.38 13.82 14.38
C ASN A 279 3.24 13.11 15.11
N ILE A 280 1.98 13.34 14.75
CA ILE A 280 0.84 12.62 15.34
C ILE A 280 0.93 11.10 15.11
N ALA A 281 1.66 10.65 14.08
CA ALA A 281 1.88 9.23 13.82
C ALA A 281 2.51 8.47 15.00
N SER A 282 3.33 9.14 15.84
CA SER A 282 3.92 8.51 17.01
C SER A 282 2.91 8.11 18.09
N VAL A 283 1.63 8.52 17.98
CA VAL A 283 0.60 8.09 18.93
C VAL A 283 0.10 6.68 18.60
N GLY A 284 -0.08 6.37 17.31
CA GLY A 284 -0.49 5.04 16.83
C GLY A 284 0.66 4.03 16.89
N ASN A 285 1.88 4.50 16.59
CA ASN A 285 3.09 3.68 16.62
C ASN A 285 4.26 4.49 17.26
N PRO A 286 4.46 4.42 18.59
CA PRO A 286 5.48 5.21 19.30
C PRO A 286 6.93 4.93 18.91
N SER A 287 7.19 3.80 18.28
CA SER A 287 8.51 3.34 17.84
C SER A 287 8.79 3.55 16.37
N THR A 288 7.82 4.08 15.62
CA THR A 288 8.04 4.41 14.21
C THR A 288 9.16 5.45 14.08
N GLU A 289 10.07 5.24 13.14
CA GLU A 289 11.03 6.28 12.77
C GLU A 289 10.28 7.35 11.99
N LEU A 290 10.22 8.57 12.53
CA LEU A 290 9.53 9.67 11.88
C LEU A 290 10.46 10.54 11.05
N PRO A 291 10.00 11.06 9.90
CA PRO A 291 10.73 12.06 9.15
C PRO A 291 10.77 13.37 9.95
N GLN A 292 11.53 14.34 9.46
CA GLN A 292 11.46 15.68 10.01
C GLN A 292 10.02 16.19 9.90
N LYS A 293 9.50 16.68 11.02
CA LYS A 293 8.13 17.18 11.17
C LYS A 293 7.67 18.01 9.96
N PHE A 294 6.60 17.55 9.31
CA PHE A 294 5.78 18.31 8.38
C PHE A 294 4.55 18.85 9.12
N SER A 295 4.29 20.16 9.04
CA SER A 295 3.14 20.78 9.70
C SER A 295 2.72 22.04 8.97
N TYR A 296 1.65 21.92 8.18
CA TYR A 296 1.06 23.01 7.43
C TYR A 296 -0.47 23.03 7.59
N PRO A 297 -1.00 23.37 8.78
CA PRO A 297 -2.45 23.38 9.04
C PRO A 297 -3.26 24.27 8.09
N GLN A 298 -2.65 25.28 7.49
CA GLN A 298 -3.27 26.12 6.45
C GLN A 298 -3.56 25.35 5.16
N ASP A 299 -2.76 24.35 4.82
CA ASP A 299 -2.97 23.52 3.63
C ASP A 299 -4.17 22.58 3.88
N ALA A 300 -4.29 22.02 5.09
CA ALA A 300 -5.49 21.28 5.51
C ALA A 300 -6.79 22.12 5.41
N ILE A 301 -6.74 23.42 5.78
CA ILE A 301 -7.88 24.33 5.59
C ILE A 301 -8.16 24.54 4.10
N ALA A 302 -7.14 24.78 3.28
CA ALA A 302 -7.31 25.01 1.85
C ALA A 302 -7.90 23.78 1.13
N GLN A 303 -7.45 22.57 1.50
CA GLN A 303 -7.97 21.29 1.00
C GLN A 303 -9.46 21.13 1.31
N LEU A 304 -9.89 21.43 2.54
CA LEU A 304 -11.31 21.40 2.94
C LEU A 304 -12.14 22.49 2.24
N GLN A 305 -11.61 23.72 2.12
CA GLN A 305 -12.32 24.81 1.47
C GLN A 305 -12.54 24.55 -0.03
N LYS A 306 -11.50 24.10 -0.74
CA LYS A 306 -11.60 23.70 -2.15
C LYS A 306 -12.63 22.58 -2.34
N SER A 307 -12.68 21.61 -1.43
CA SER A 307 -13.69 20.56 -1.43
C SER A 307 -15.12 21.11 -1.34
N VAL A 308 -15.38 22.02 -0.39
CA VAL A 308 -16.69 22.68 -0.26
C VAL A 308 -17.03 23.52 -1.49
N GLU A 309 -16.08 24.28 -2.03
CA GLU A 309 -16.27 25.11 -3.23
C GLU A 309 -16.65 24.26 -4.44
N MET A 310 -15.89 23.19 -4.71
CA MET A 310 -16.15 22.27 -5.82
C MET A 310 -17.49 21.54 -5.64
N TYR A 311 -17.80 21.09 -4.43
CA TYR A 311 -19.09 20.45 -4.16
C TYR A 311 -20.26 21.43 -4.41
N GLN A 312 -20.15 22.67 -3.94
CA GLN A 312 -21.17 23.71 -4.11
C GLN A 312 -21.40 24.08 -5.59
N GLU A 313 -20.34 24.07 -6.41
CA GLU A 313 -20.41 24.30 -7.86
C GLU A 313 -21.25 23.23 -8.56
N HIS A 314 -21.07 21.96 -8.19
CA HIS A 314 -21.72 20.83 -8.84
C HIS A 314 -23.14 20.57 -8.30
N TYR A 315 -23.30 20.56 -6.98
CA TYR A 315 -24.54 20.14 -6.33
C TYR A 315 -25.43 21.32 -5.90
N GLY A 316 -24.93 22.55 -5.91
CA GLY A 316 -25.72 23.75 -5.59
C GLY A 316 -26.02 23.95 -4.10
N THR A 317 -25.49 23.11 -3.22
CA THR A 317 -25.54 23.23 -1.76
C THR A 317 -24.18 22.90 -1.15
N SER A 318 -23.96 23.23 0.12
CA SER A 318 -22.75 22.83 0.86
C SER A 318 -22.85 21.36 1.30
N PRO A 319 -21.73 20.62 1.37
CA PRO A 319 -21.72 19.23 1.81
C PRO A 319 -22.00 19.13 3.32
N ASN A 320 -22.80 18.15 3.74
CA ASN A 320 -23.07 17.89 5.17
C ASN A 320 -22.03 16.95 5.81
N GLY A 321 -21.61 15.94 5.05
CA GLY A 321 -20.69 14.90 5.50
C GLY A 321 -19.31 15.00 4.85
N LEU A 322 -18.31 14.50 5.57
CA LEU A 322 -16.93 14.35 5.10
C LEU A 322 -16.54 12.88 5.16
N TRP A 323 -16.03 12.33 4.06
CA TRP A 323 -15.15 11.19 4.11
C TRP A 323 -13.71 11.72 4.20
N PRO A 324 -13.02 11.64 5.36
CA PRO A 324 -11.59 11.91 5.41
C PRO A 324 -10.85 10.92 4.51
N GLY A 325 -9.75 11.32 3.87
CA GLY A 325 -8.97 10.39 3.05
C GLY A 325 -8.59 9.16 3.88
N GLU A 326 -8.92 7.96 3.39
CA GLU A 326 -8.68 6.68 4.09
C GLU A 326 -9.40 6.54 5.44
N GLY A 327 -10.46 7.32 5.65
CA GLY A 327 -11.10 7.48 6.96
C GLY A 327 -10.11 7.93 8.03
N ALA A 328 -9.02 8.60 7.67
CA ALA A 328 -7.98 9.03 8.58
C ALA A 328 -8.45 10.19 9.44
N VAL A 329 -8.49 9.96 10.76
CA VAL A 329 -9.01 10.91 11.74
C VAL A 329 -8.08 11.08 12.92
N ALA A 330 -8.19 12.21 13.62
CA ALA A 330 -7.56 12.46 14.91
C ALA A 330 -8.30 13.60 15.64
N GLN A 331 -8.18 13.69 16.96
CA GLN A 331 -8.78 14.78 17.73
C GLN A 331 -8.31 16.18 17.26
N LEU A 332 -7.08 16.29 16.76
CA LEU A 332 -6.50 17.55 16.30
C LEU A 332 -7.18 18.13 15.03
N MET A 333 -7.78 17.30 14.18
CA MET A 333 -8.42 17.77 12.94
C MET A 333 -9.86 18.27 13.14
N VAL A 334 -10.51 17.88 14.25
CA VAL A 334 -11.91 18.25 14.57
C VAL A 334 -12.21 19.75 14.37
N PRO A 335 -11.42 20.71 14.90
CA PRO A 335 -11.70 22.14 14.68
C PRO A 335 -11.61 22.58 13.21
N PHE A 336 -10.81 21.92 12.38
CA PHE A 336 -10.66 22.23 10.96
C PHE A 336 -11.90 21.78 10.17
N VAL A 337 -12.40 20.58 10.48
CA VAL A 337 -13.60 20.00 9.88
C VAL A 337 -14.84 20.84 10.22
N ILE A 338 -15.06 21.13 11.50
CA ILE A 338 -16.20 21.96 11.96
C ILE A 338 -16.18 23.33 11.31
N LYS A 339 -15.01 24.00 11.30
CA LYS A 339 -14.88 25.34 10.72
C LYS A 339 -15.18 25.38 9.21
N SER A 340 -15.00 24.26 8.53
CA SER A 340 -15.27 24.14 7.09
C SER A 340 -16.75 23.82 6.78
N GLY A 341 -17.59 23.66 7.81
CA GLY A 341 -19.04 23.51 7.66
C GLY A 341 -19.55 22.06 7.62
N TYR A 342 -18.69 21.07 7.85
CA TYR A 342 -19.10 19.68 7.93
C TYR A 342 -19.70 19.35 9.30
N HIS A 343 -20.74 18.52 9.32
CA HIS A 343 -21.51 18.16 10.51
C HIS A 343 -21.24 16.73 10.99
N TRP A 344 -20.76 15.88 10.10
CA TRP A 344 -20.36 14.51 10.42
C TRP A 344 -19.22 14.03 9.54
N MET A 345 -18.50 13.02 10.02
CA MET A 345 -17.51 12.27 9.26
C MET A 345 -17.58 10.77 9.60
N ALA A 346 -16.82 9.95 8.89
CA ALA A 346 -16.75 8.51 9.15
C ALA A 346 -15.31 7.97 9.18
N THR A 347 -15.12 6.87 9.92
CA THR A 347 -13.84 6.15 10.09
C THR A 347 -14.10 4.69 10.51
N GLY A 348 -13.10 4.00 11.03
CA GLY A 348 -13.09 2.57 11.34
C GLY A 348 -13.31 2.19 12.80
N GLU A 349 -13.78 0.96 13.03
CA GLU A 349 -13.83 0.36 14.36
C GLU A 349 -12.48 0.33 15.13
N PRO A 350 -11.28 0.22 14.50
CA PRO A 350 -10.01 0.29 15.24
C PRO A 350 -9.79 1.63 15.95
N VAL A 351 -10.18 2.74 15.29
CA VAL A 351 -10.13 4.08 15.88
C VAL A 351 -11.09 4.19 17.06
N LEU A 352 -12.32 3.68 16.93
CA LEU A 352 -13.28 3.69 18.02
C LEU A 352 -12.78 2.89 19.22
N ALA A 353 -12.26 1.68 18.98
CA ALA A 353 -11.74 0.81 20.02
C ALA A 353 -10.70 1.55 20.88
N LYS A 354 -9.68 2.13 20.23
CA LYS A 354 -8.65 2.91 20.92
C LYS A 354 -9.19 4.16 21.60
N SER A 355 -10.14 4.86 20.97
CA SER A 355 -10.79 6.04 21.54
C SER A 355 -11.60 5.73 22.80
N LEU A 356 -12.13 4.50 22.91
CA LEU A 356 -12.85 4.00 24.09
C LEU A 356 -11.93 3.37 25.14
N GLY A 357 -10.61 3.28 24.86
CA GLY A 357 -9.65 2.64 25.75
C GLY A 357 -9.73 1.11 25.76
N ILE A 358 -10.25 0.50 24.69
CA ILE A 358 -10.24 -0.95 24.48
C ILE A 358 -9.27 -1.31 23.33
N ASN A 359 -8.76 -2.54 23.32
CA ASN A 359 -7.77 -2.95 22.32
C ASN A 359 -8.40 -3.16 20.94
N THR A 360 -9.50 -3.90 20.88
CA THR A 360 -10.26 -4.22 19.66
C THR A 360 -11.68 -4.64 20.03
N PHE A 361 -12.59 -4.63 19.07
CA PHE A 361 -13.91 -5.24 19.20
C PHE A 361 -13.79 -6.76 19.03
N THR A 362 -14.36 -7.52 19.96
CA THR A 362 -14.31 -8.99 19.87
C THR A 362 -15.53 -9.52 19.13
N ARG A 363 -15.38 -10.64 18.42
CA ARG A 363 -16.45 -11.25 17.63
C ARG A 363 -16.69 -12.70 18.05
N ASP A 364 -17.91 -13.19 17.86
CA ASP A 364 -18.27 -14.60 18.09
C ASP A 364 -17.95 -15.49 16.86
N ALA A 365 -18.30 -16.78 16.92
CA ALA A 365 -18.08 -17.73 15.82
C ALA A 365 -18.91 -17.43 14.55
N LYS A 366 -19.89 -16.52 14.63
CA LYS A 366 -20.65 -15.99 13.49
C LYS A 366 -20.13 -14.61 13.05
N GLU A 367 -18.97 -14.22 13.55
CA GLU A 367 -18.31 -12.93 13.35
C GLU A 367 -19.17 -11.73 13.82
N THR A 368 -20.10 -11.95 14.75
CA THR A 368 -20.93 -10.89 15.34
C THR A 368 -20.18 -10.24 16.50
N VAL A 369 -20.08 -8.91 16.50
CA VAL A 369 -19.41 -8.14 17.57
C VAL A 369 -20.08 -8.40 18.92
N LYS A 370 -19.29 -8.70 19.95
CA LYS A 370 -19.76 -8.97 21.31
C LYS A 370 -20.01 -7.70 22.12
N GLU A 371 -19.37 -6.59 21.78
CA GLU A 371 -19.62 -5.25 22.33
C GLU A 371 -20.53 -4.43 21.39
N ALA A 372 -21.65 -5.01 20.96
CA ALA A 372 -22.47 -4.48 19.87
C ALA A 372 -23.03 -3.08 20.18
N ASP A 373 -23.43 -2.83 21.43
CA ASP A 373 -23.93 -1.51 21.85
C ASP A 373 -22.91 -0.39 21.65
N LEU A 374 -21.62 -0.69 21.78
CA LEU A 374 -20.56 0.30 21.62
C LEU A 374 -20.27 0.59 20.15
N LEU A 375 -20.23 -0.43 19.28
CA LEU A 375 -19.88 -0.21 17.87
C LEU A 375 -21.05 0.40 17.08
N TYR A 376 -22.27 -0.10 17.25
CA TYR A 376 -23.39 0.20 16.35
C TYR A 376 -24.16 1.47 16.74
N ARG A 377 -23.43 2.57 16.91
CA ARG A 377 -23.94 3.94 17.15
C ARG A 377 -22.89 4.97 16.72
N PRO A 378 -23.27 6.19 16.34
CA PRO A 378 -22.31 7.27 16.16
C PRO A 378 -21.90 7.88 17.52
N TYR A 379 -20.82 8.66 17.49
CA TYR A 379 -20.35 9.44 18.64
C TYR A 379 -20.08 10.87 18.24
N TYR A 380 -20.30 11.80 19.17
CA TYR A 380 -19.81 13.17 19.05
C TYR A 380 -18.36 13.28 19.52
N VAL A 381 -17.57 14.05 18.79
CA VAL A 381 -16.29 14.61 19.24
C VAL A 381 -16.44 16.13 19.30
N THR A 382 -15.70 16.79 20.20
CA THR A 382 -15.83 18.23 20.40
C THR A 382 -14.52 18.98 20.19
N ASN A 383 -14.59 20.19 19.64
CA ASN A 383 -13.47 21.13 19.70
C ASN A 383 -13.37 21.75 21.13
N GLN A 384 -12.37 22.63 21.34
CA GLN A 384 -12.21 23.33 22.63
C GLN A 384 -13.34 24.29 22.98
N GLU A 385 -14.12 24.75 21.98
CA GLU A 385 -15.27 25.65 22.14
C GLU A 385 -16.55 24.89 22.51
N GLY A 386 -16.55 23.56 22.39
CA GLY A 386 -17.68 22.68 22.66
C GLY A 386 -18.57 22.39 21.45
N ASP A 387 -18.18 22.86 20.26
CA ASP A 387 -18.88 22.50 19.02
C ASP A 387 -18.71 21.01 18.74
N LYS A 388 -19.78 20.38 18.27
CA LYS A 388 -19.87 18.94 18.08
C LYS A 388 -19.71 18.56 16.61
N LEU A 389 -19.00 17.46 16.37
CA LEU A 389 -18.89 16.77 15.09
C LEU A 389 -19.26 15.30 15.31
N ALA A 390 -20.21 14.78 14.56
CA ALA A 390 -20.56 13.36 14.65
C ALA A 390 -19.55 12.49 13.89
N VAL A 391 -19.27 11.30 14.42
CA VAL A 391 -18.39 10.30 13.81
C VAL A 391 -19.11 8.97 13.75
N PHE A 392 -19.22 8.41 12.54
CA PHE A 392 -19.73 7.06 12.29
C PHE A 392 -18.55 6.09 12.13
N PHE A 393 -18.69 4.89 12.69
CA PHE A 393 -17.65 3.88 12.70
C PHE A 393 -18.07 2.66 11.90
N ARG A 394 -17.24 2.30 10.91
CA ARG A 394 -17.39 1.16 10.01
C ARG A 394 -17.33 -0.16 10.78
N ASP A 395 -18.28 -1.06 10.51
CA ASP A 395 -18.07 -2.49 10.81
C ASP A 395 -17.14 -3.06 9.74
N GLY A 396 -15.92 -3.42 10.16
CA GLY A 396 -14.87 -3.82 9.24
C GLY A 396 -15.23 -5.10 8.49
N VAL A 397 -15.63 -6.13 9.22
CA VAL A 397 -15.87 -7.48 8.69
C VAL A 397 -17.01 -7.52 7.66
N ILE A 398 -18.12 -6.84 7.93
CA ILE A 398 -19.28 -6.85 7.02
C ILE A 398 -18.95 -6.06 5.74
N SER A 399 -18.23 -4.96 5.87
CA SER A 399 -17.79 -4.15 4.74
C SER A 399 -16.78 -4.92 3.87
N ASP A 400 -15.79 -5.58 4.49
CA ASP A 400 -14.77 -6.38 3.80
C ASP A 400 -15.36 -7.60 3.10
N LYS A 401 -16.46 -8.17 3.61
CA LYS A 401 -17.14 -9.27 2.91
C LYS A 401 -17.69 -8.84 1.57
N ILE A 402 -18.24 -7.63 1.45
CA ILE A 402 -18.67 -7.09 0.15
C ILE A 402 -17.47 -6.88 -0.77
N GLY A 403 -16.36 -6.33 -0.25
CA GLY A 403 -15.17 -6.08 -1.05
C GLY A 403 -14.45 -7.35 -1.55
N PHE A 404 -14.33 -8.37 -0.69
CA PHE A 404 -13.32 -9.43 -0.88
C PHE A 404 -13.84 -10.86 -0.75
N THR A 405 -15.03 -11.09 -0.19
CA THR A 405 -15.53 -12.46 0.11
C THR A 405 -16.73 -12.86 -0.73
N TYR A 406 -17.71 -11.96 -0.88
CA TYR A 406 -19.00 -12.27 -1.48
C TYR A 406 -18.95 -12.50 -2.99
N SER A 407 -17.89 -12.04 -3.67
CA SER A 407 -17.60 -12.39 -5.07
C SER A 407 -17.47 -13.90 -5.29
N GLY A 408 -17.09 -14.67 -4.26
CA GLY A 408 -16.95 -16.12 -4.34
C GLY A 408 -18.26 -16.92 -4.25
N VAL A 409 -19.42 -16.28 -4.10
CA VAL A 409 -20.74 -16.93 -4.01
C VAL A 409 -21.78 -16.21 -4.86
N SER A 410 -22.97 -16.79 -5.03
CA SER A 410 -24.03 -16.13 -5.80
C SER A 410 -24.53 -14.86 -5.11
N GLY A 411 -24.99 -13.88 -5.89
CA GLY A 411 -25.51 -12.61 -5.38
C GLY A 411 -26.62 -12.77 -4.33
N GLU A 412 -27.55 -13.72 -4.53
CA GLU A 412 -28.59 -14.03 -3.55
C GLU A 412 -28.03 -14.61 -2.24
N ALA A 413 -26.99 -15.45 -2.31
CA ALA A 413 -26.38 -16.03 -1.13
C ALA A 413 -25.62 -14.97 -0.34
N ALA A 414 -24.88 -14.10 -1.03
CA ALA A 414 -24.20 -12.94 -0.44
C ALA A 414 -25.19 -11.98 0.23
N ALA A 415 -26.27 -11.58 -0.46
CA ALA A 415 -27.31 -10.73 0.12
C ALA A 415 -28.02 -11.40 1.31
N GLY A 416 -28.26 -12.70 1.24
CA GLY A 416 -28.84 -13.48 2.34
C GLY A 416 -27.96 -13.51 3.59
N ASP A 417 -26.65 -13.75 3.41
CA ASP A 417 -25.67 -13.70 4.50
C ASP A 417 -25.56 -12.29 5.11
N PHE A 418 -25.52 -11.25 4.27
CA PHE A 418 -25.51 -9.85 4.72
C PHE A 418 -26.71 -9.54 5.62
N MET A 419 -27.93 -9.89 5.17
CA MET A 419 -29.16 -9.67 5.95
C MET A 419 -29.17 -10.50 7.23
N GLN A 420 -28.66 -11.74 7.20
CA GLN A 420 -28.56 -12.58 8.40
C GLN A 420 -27.61 -11.99 9.44
N ARG A 421 -26.53 -11.32 9.02
CA ARG A 421 -25.61 -10.62 9.93
C ARG A 421 -26.28 -9.43 10.61
N MET A 422 -27.10 -8.67 9.90
CA MET A 422 -27.89 -7.59 10.50
C MET A 422 -28.83 -8.14 11.59
N GLU A 423 -29.48 -9.28 11.35
CA GLU A 423 -30.33 -9.92 12.35
C GLU A 423 -29.54 -10.49 13.54
N ASN A 424 -28.32 -11.01 13.32
CA ASN A 424 -27.45 -11.45 14.40
C ASN A 424 -27.06 -10.27 15.31
N ILE A 425 -26.70 -9.12 14.73
CA ILE A 425 -26.41 -7.89 15.47
C ILE A 425 -27.61 -7.46 16.30
N LYS A 426 -28.80 -7.44 15.71
CA LYS A 426 -30.04 -7.11 16.41
C LYS A 426 -30.31 -8.06 17.58
N ALA A 427 -30.05 -9.36 17.41
CA ALA A 427 -30.17 -10.34 18.49
C ALA A 427 -29.14 -10.10 19.61
N GLN A 428 -27.90 -9.77 19.26
CA GLN A 428 -26.85 -9.43 20.21
C GLN A 428 -27.19 -8.18 21.03
N LEU A 429 -27.64 -7.10 20.38
CA LEU A 429 -28.09 -5.88 21.06
C LEU A 429 -29.24 -6.16 22.05
N LYS A 430 -30.16 -7.06 21.72
CA LYS A 430 -31.21 -7.51 22.64
C LYS A 430 -30.65 -8.29 23.83
N MET A 431 -29.64 -9.14 23.62
CA MET A 431 -28.98 -9.87 24.71
C MET A 431 -28.21 -8.93 25.65
N GLU A 432 -27.64 -7.85 25.11
CA GLU A 432 -27.00 -6.78 25.90
C GLU A 432 -28.00 -5.87 26.63
N ASN A 433 -29.31 -6.02 26.36
CA ASN A 433 -30.35 -5.11 26.82
C ASN A 433 -30.03 -3.64 26.48
N ALA A 434 -29.46 -3.46 25.28
CA ALA A 434 -28.99 -2.19 24.76
C ALA A 434 -30.15 -1.25 24.43
N ALA A 435 -30.06 0.02 24.84
CA ALA A 435 -31.03 1.05 24.49
C ALA A 435 -30.64 1.70 23.15
N GLY A 436 -31.54 1.60 22.17
CA GLY A 436 -31.38 2.18 20.84
C GLY A 436 -31.66 3.69 20.77
N PRO A 437 -31.63 4.25 19.55
CA PRO A 437 -31.56 3.56 18.25
C PRO A 437 -30.13 3.19 17.84
N HIS A 438 -29.95 1.99 17.29
CA HIS A 438 -28.65 1.49 16.80
C HIS A 438 -28.52 1.60 15.28
N ILE A 439 -27.30 1.81 14.80
CA ILE A 439 -26.98 1.91 13.38
C ILE A 439 -25.71 1.13 13.07
N VAL A 440 -25.78 0.28 12.05
CA VAL A 440 -24.61 -0.37 11.45
C VAL A 440 -24.10 0.50 10.32
N SER A 441 -22.82 0.83 10.28
CA SER A 441 -22.21 1.53 9.14
C SER A 441 -21.37 0.56 8.32
N VAL A 442 -21.76 0.39 7.07
CA VAL A 442 -21.04 -0.38 6.06
C VAL A 442 -20.43 0.61 5.09
N ILE A 443 -19.10 0.65 5.05
CA ILE A 443 -18.32 1.69 4.35
C ILE A 443 -17.18 1.01 3.60
N LEU A 444 -17.08 1.23 2.30
CA LEU A 444 -16.07 0.64 1.42
C LEU A 444 -15.96 1.43 0.12
N ASP A 445 -14.89 1.14 -0.63
CA ASP A 445 -14.71 1.65 -1.98
C ASP A 445 -15.85 1.24 -2.90
N GLY A 446 -16.21 2.15 -3.81
CA GLY A 446 -17.37 2.03 -4.68
C GLY A 446 -17.07 1.35 -6.01
N GLU A 447 -15.82 1.18 -6.43
CA GLU A 447 -15.47 0.71 -7.78
C GLU A 447 -14.73 -0.64 -7.82
N ASN A 448 -14.03 -1.01 -6.75
CA ASN A 448 -13.01 -2.07 -6.82
C ASN A 448 -13.59 -3.50 -6.83
N ALA A 449 -14.76 -3.71 -6.21
CA ALA A 449 -15.23 -5.07 -5.95
C ALA A 449 -15.84 -5.75 -7.19
N TRP A 450 -16.52 -4.98 -8.04
CA TRP A 450 -17.58 -5.52 -8.90
C TRP A 450 -17.09 -6.31 -10.11
N GLU A 451 -15.87 -6.06 -10.60
CA GLU A 451 -15.28 -6.87 -11.68
C GLU A 451 -15.02 -8.33 -11.28
N ASN A 452 -14.97 -8.61 -9.97
CA ASN A 452 -14.80 -9.97 -9.43
C ASN A 452 -16.14 -10.69 -9.21
N TYR A 453 -17.27 -9.98 -9.35
CA TYR A 453 -18.59 -10.58 -9.25
C TYR A 453 -19.10 -11.00 -10.63
N ASP A 454 -19.90 -12.06 -10.64
CA ASP A 454 -20.66 -12.42 -11.83
C ASP A 454 -21.56 -11.25 -12.27
N ASN A 455 -21.48 -10.95 -13.57
CA ASN A 455 -22.25 -9.89 -14.21
C ASN A 455 -22.17 -8.54 -13.45
N ASP A 456 -20.98 -8.18 -13.01
CA ASP A 456 -20.68 -6.88 -12.42
C ASP A 456 -21.46 -6.57 -11.13
N GLY A 457 -21.68 -7.59 -10.30
CA GLY A 457 -22.34 -7.43 -9.01
C GLY A 457 -23.85 -7.17 -9.08
N LYS A 458 -24.45 -7.12 -10.28
CA LYS A 458 -25.88 -6.84 -10.50
C LYS A 458 -26.80 -7.73 -9.66
N ASP A 459 -26.54 -9.04 -9.66
CA ASP A 459 -27.37 -10.00 -8.93
C ASP A 459 -27.31 -9.75 -7.42
N PHE A 460 -26.13 -9.38 -6.91
CA PHE A 460 -25.95 -9.01 -5.50
C PHE A 460 -26.70 -7.72 -5.15
N PHE A 461 -26.51 -6.63 -5.89
CA PHE A 461 -27.19 -5.36 -5.62
C PHE A 461 -28.71 -5.49 -5.70
N HIS A 462 -29.23 -6.14 -6.73
CA HIS A 462 -30.67 -6.33 -6.88
C HIS A 462 -31.26 -7.21 -5.78
N ALA A 463 -30.53 -8.25 -5.33
CA ALA A 463 -30.97 -9.09 -4.22
C ALA A 463 -30.94 -8.34 -2.88
N LEU A 464 -29.84 -7.62 -2.60
CA LEU A 464 -29.65 -6.85 -1.37
C LEU A 464 -30.68 -5.72 -1.26
N TYR A 465 -30.82 -4.89 -2.30
CA TYR A 465 -31.74 -3.75 -2.26
C TYR A 465 -33.20 -4.20 -2.24
N ARG A 466 -33.54 -5.33 -2.87
CA ARG A 466 -34.89 -5.92 -2.71
C ARG A 466 -35.14 -6.32 -1.25
N ALA A 467 -34.20 -7.03 -0.64
CA ALA A 467 -34.33 -7.46 0.74
C ALA A 467 -34.43 -6.27 1.72
N LEU A 468 -33.63 -5.22 1.51
CA LEU A 468 -33.67 -3.99 2.31
C LEU A 468 -34.96 -3.18 2.08
N ASN A 469 -35.41 -3.07 0.83
CA ASN A 469 -36.63 -2.35 0.47
C ASN A 469 -37.88 -2.94 1.15
N ASP A 470 -37.90 -4.28 1.25
CA ASP A 470 -39.03 -5.05 1.79
C ASP A 470 -38.92 -5.29 3.31
N SER A 471 -37.73 -5.06 3.91
CA SER A 471 -37.49 -5.31 5.33
C SER A 471 -38.25 -4.34 6.22
N THR A 472 -38.86 -4.88 7.29
CA THR A 472 -39.46 -4.09 8.38
C THR A 472 -38.56 -4.00 9.61
N SER A 473 -37.56 -4.88 9.72
CA SER A 473 -36.64 -4.96 10.86
C SER A 473 -35.36 -4.15 10.65
N ILE A 474 -34.88 -4.07 9.40
CA ILE A 474 -33.67 -3.37 9.00
C ILE A 474 -34.08 -2.19 8.11
N LYS A 475 -33.69 -0.97 8.47
CA LYS A 475 -34.03 0.24 7.72
C LYS A 475 -32.78 0.99 7.32
N THR A 476 -32.57 1.17 6.02
CA THR A 476 -31.49 2.02 5.54
C THR A 476 -31.76 3.49 5.83
N ILE A 477 -30.74 4.25 6.18
CA ILE A 477 -30.82 5.68 6.48
C ILE A 477 -29.49 6.36 6.14
N THR A 478 -29.52 7.61 5.71
CA THR A 478 -28.29 8.41 5.55
C THR A 478 -27.82 8.94 6.91
N PRO A 479 -26.52 9.20 7.10
CA PRO A 479 -26.02 9.78 8.34
C PRO A 479 -26.69 11.12 8.70
N SER A 480 -26.96 11.97 7.71
CA SER A 480 -27.62 13.26 7.92
C SER A 480 -29.06 13.08 8.45
N ASP A 481 -29.84 12.19 7.83
CA ASP A 481 -31.20 11.85 8.28
C ASP A 481 -31.19 11.21 9.68
N TYR A 482 -30.23 10.33 9.95
CA TYR A 482 -30.11 9.67 11.26
C TYR A 482 -29.87 10.70 12.37
N LEU A 483 -28.96 11.66 12.16
CA LEU A 483 -28.68 12.72 13.13
C LEU A 483 -29.85 13.70 13.30
N GLN A 484 -30.64 13.93 12.24
CA GLN A 484 -31.86 14.72 12.33
C GLN A 484 -32.93 14.04 13.20
N LEU A 485 -33.11 12.72 13.06
CA LEU A 485 -34.06 11.94 13.87
C LEU A 485 -33.56 11.72 15.30
N PHE A 486 -32.24 11.55 15.47
CA PHE A 486 -31.61 11.13 16.71
C PHE A 486 -30.44 12.07 17.04
N PRO A 487 -30.71 13.31 17.47
CA PRO A 487 -29.67 14.33 17.67
C PRO A 487 -28.78 14.09 18.89
N GLU A 488 -29.21 13.27 19.84
CA GLU A 488 -28.46 12.97 21.07
C GLU A 488 -27.59 11.73 20.90
N GLN A 489 -26.28 11.87 21.08
CA GLN A 489 -25.29 10.81 20.93
C GLN A 489 -24.25 10.86 22.05
N ASN A 490 -23.58 9.73 22.28
CA ASN A 490 -22.48 9.65 23.23
C ASN A 490 -21.30 10.52 22.77
N THR A 491 -20.49 11.00 23.72
CA THR A 491 -19.33 11.84 23.40
C THR A 491 -18.03 11.11 23.69
N ILE A 492 -17.10 11.14 22.73
CA ILE A 492 -15.71 10.74 22.88
C ILE A 492 -14.89 12.03 23.13
N LYS A 493 -14.04 12.00 24.15
CA LYS A 493 -13.24 13.19 24.52
C LYS A 493 -12.01 13.37 23.66
N ASP A 494 -11.41 12.27 23.24
CA ASP A 494 -10.16 12.24 22.49
C ASP A 494 -10.31 11.19 21.39
N LEU A 495 -10.53 11.66 20.17
CA LEU A 495 -10.58 10.81 18.99
C LEU A 495 -9.17 10.33 18.65
N PHE A 496 -8.95 9.03 18.76
CA PHE A 496 -7.66 8.41 18.54
C PHE A 496 -7.16 8.64 17.10
N PRO A 497 -5.86 8.92 16.89
CA PRO A 497 -5.30 9.05 15.55
C PRO A 497 -5.16 7.69 14.87
N GLY A 498 -5.87 7.50 13.75
CA GLY A 498 -5.77 6.30 12.93
C GLY A 498 -6.64 6.39 11.69
N ALA A 499 -6.71 5.30 10.94
CA ALA A 499 -7.46 5.15 9.69
C ALA A 499 -8.60 4.13 9.82
N TRP A 500 -9.40 4.00 8.77
CA TRP A 500 -10.57 3.12 8.79
C TRP A 500 -10.31 1.63 8.98
N PHE A 501 -9.10 1.14 8.70
CA PHE A 501 -8.70 -0.26 8.91
C PHE A 501 -7.59 -0.43 9.95
N SER A 502 -6.94 0.65 10.42
CA SER A 502 -5.79 0.56 11.33
C SER A 502 -5.82 1.60 12.43
N PRO A 503 -5.33 1.27 13.65
CA PRO A 503 -5.15 2.23 14.73
C PRO A 503 -3.80 2.96 14.65
N ASN A 504 -3.36 3.35 13.44
CA ASN A 504 -2.11 4.08 13.19
C ASN A 504 -2.14 4.70 11.77
N TYR A 505 -1.00 5.20 11.29
CA TYR A 505 -0.82 5.71 9.93
C TYR A 505 0.33 5.01 9.19
N ASP A 506 0.68 3.79 9.60
CA ASP A 506 1.92 3.11 9.17
C ASP A 506 1.94 2.79 7.66
N THR A 507 0.81 2.89 6.96
CA THR A 507 0.68 2.76 5.49
C THR A 507 1.03 4.05 4.74
N TRP A 508 1.29 5.16 5.44
CA TRP A 508 1.65 6.43 4.79
C TRP A 508 2.86 7.14 5.42
N ILE A 509 3.41 6.63 6.52
CA ILE A 509 4.53 7.24 7.26
C ILE A 509 5.15 6.24 8.26
N GLY A 510 6.47 6.15 8.24
CA GLY A 510 7.23 5.30 9.15
C GLY A 510 8.29 4.47 8.45
N GLU A 511 8.02 4.04 7.23
CA GLU A 511 8.97 3.29 6.41
C GLU A 511 9.99 4.21 5.71
N PRO A 512 11.18 3.70 5.33
CA PRO A 512 12.23 4.53 4.73
C PRO A 512 11.78 5.29 3.47
N GLU A 513 11.02 4.63 2.58
CA GLU A 513 10.53 5.24 1.33
C GLU A 513 9.47 6.32 1.61
N GLU A 514 8.51 6.03 2.48
CA GLU A 514 7.48 6.98 2.90
C GLU A 514 8.09 8.21 3.57
N ASN A 515 9.04 8.00 4.47
CA ASN A 515 9.75 9.06 5.17
C ASN A 515 10.54 9.94 4.21
N LEU A 516 11.19 9.34 3.20
CA LEU A 516 11.86 10.08 2.15
C LEU A 516 10.88 10.91 1.31
N ALA A 517 9.71 10.34 0.99
CA ALA A 517 8.64 11.08 0.31
C ALA A 517 8.18 12.29 1.13
N TRP A 518 7.98 12.14 2.45
CA TRP A 518 7.65 13.25 3.35
C TRP A 518 8.76 14.31 3.42
N GLU A 519 10.03 13.91 3.39
CA GLU A 519 11.15 14.86 3.29
C GLU A 519 11.11 15.67 2.00
N TYR A 520 10.76 15.04 0.88
CA TYR A 520 10.63 15.71 -0.42
C TYR A 520 9.47 16.70 -0.41
N LEU A 521 8.34 16.30 0.18
CA LEU A 521 7.17 17.16 0.37
C LEU A 521 7.54 18.39 1.21
N ARG A 522 8.19 18.16 2.36
CA ARG A 522 8.61 19.20 3.30
C ARG A 522 9.56 20.20 2.65
N LYS A 523 10.64 19.72 2.00
CA LYS A 523 11.62 20.58 1.31
C LYS A 523 10.96 21.43 0.21
N THR A 524 10.03 20.84 -0.55
CA THR A 524 9.27 21.54 -1.59
C THR A 524 8.36 22.61 -0.96
N ARG A 525 7.62 22.25 0.08
CA ARG A 525 6.69 23.15 0.77
C ARG A 525 7.39 24.32 1.44
N GLU A 526 8.60 24.12 1.98
CA GLU A 526 9.44 25.18 2.56
C GLU A 526 9.86 26.24 1.54
N ILE A 527 10.05 25.85 0.27
CA ILE A 527 10.29 26.80 -0.82
C ILE A 527 9.01 27.58 -1.13
N LEU A 528 7.86 26.90 -1.26
CA LEU A 528 6.57 27.57 -1.45
C LEU A 528 6.24 28.53 -0.30
N ALA A 529 6.59 28.19 0.95
CA ALA A 529 6.41 29.00 2.15
C ALA A 529 7.16 30.35 2.09
N LYS A 530 8.19 30.47 1.25
CA LYS A 530 8.87 31.76 0.98
C LYS A 530 7.99 32.73 0.20
N TYR A 531 6.97 32.24 -0.49
CA TYR A 531 6.04 33.01 -1.31
C TYR A 531 4.69 33.26 -0.64
N ASP A 532 4.05 32.24 -0.05
CA ASP A 532 2.68 32.35 0.48
C ASP A 532 2.62 32.68 1.99
N VAL A 533 3.48 32.06 2.79
CA VAL A 533 3.50 32.23 4.26
C VAL A 533 4.38 33.42 4.67
N THR A 534 5.68 33.34 4.44
CA THR A 534 6.65 34.36 4.90
C THR A 534 6.75 35.56 3.95
N LYS A 535 6.38 35.37 2.68
CA LYS A 535 6.33 36.41 1.63
C LYS A 535 7.67 37.13 1.41
N VAL A 536 8.80 36.46 1.70
CA VAL A 536 10.16 36.98 1.45
C VAL A 536 10.53 36.94 -0.04
N ARG A 537 9.87 36.07 -0.81
CA ARG A 537 9.92 36.02 -2.28
C ARG A 537 8.56 36.43 -2.88
N LYS A 538 8.53 36.77 -4.17
CA LYS A 538 7.32 37.24 -4.87
C LYS A 538 7.21 36.59 -6.24
N THR A 539 5.98 36.25 -6.63
CA THR A 539 5.61 35.77 -7.97
C THR A 539 4.23 36.34 -8.33
N SER A 540 3.72 36.08 -9.54
CA SER A 540 2.36 36.50 -9.92
C SER A 540 1.30 35.71 -9.12
N PRO A 541 0.10 36.28 -8.88
CA PRO A 541 -0.97 35.53 -8.21
C PRO A 541 -1.36 34.24 -8.94
N GLU A 542 -1.31 34.24 -10.27
CA GLU A 542 -1.59 33.06 -11.09
C GLU A 542 -0.55 31.95 -10.89
N ASN A 543 0.74 32.31 -10.91
CA ASN A 543 1.82 31.35 -10.69
C ASN A 543 1.81 30.81 -9.26
N LEU A 544 1.48 31.65 -8.28
CA LEU A 544 1.34 31.22 -6.89
C LEU A 544 0.17 30.23 -6.74
N ALA A 545 -0.98 30.53 -7.34
CA ALA A 545 -2.13 29.64 -7.30
C ALA A 545 -1.84 28.29 -7.97
N LYS A 546 -1.12 28.27 -9.10
CA LYS A 546 -0.66 27.03 -9.74
C LYS A 546 0.28 26.24 -8.84
N ALA A 547 1.27 26.89 -8.24
CA ALA A 547 2.21 26.25 -7.32
C ALA A 547 1.50 25.67 -6.08
N GLN A 548 0.51 26.38 -5.54
CA GLN A 548 -0.31 25.89 -4.43
C GLN A 548 -1.18 24.70 -4.84
N ASP A 549 -1.79 24.73 -6.03
CA ASP A 549 -2.60 23.61 -6.51
C ASP A 549 -1.76 22.33 -6.68
N PHE A 550 -0.57 22.43 -7.29
CA PHE A 550 0.36 21.29 -7.39
C PHE A 550 0.84 20.80 -6.03
N MET A 551 1.07 21.72 -5.07
CA MET A 551 1.43 21.35 -3.71
C MET A 551 0.30 20.54 -3.05
N TYR A 552 -0.95 20.99 -3.13
CA TYR A 552 -2.08 20.26 -2.55
C TYR A 552 -2.29 18.89 -3.21
N LEU A 553 -2.08 18.79 -4.53
CA LEU A 553 -2.15 17.52 -5.24
C LEU A 553 -1.05 16.56 -4.79
N ALA A 554 0.16 17.06 -4.48
CA ALA A 554 1.26 16.24 -3.95
C ALA A 554 1.01 15.75 -2.52
N GLU A 555 0.10 16.36 -1.77
CA GLU A 555 -0.27 15.93 -0.42
C GLU A 555 -1.24 14.73 -0.39
N GLY A 556 -1.72 14.26 -1.55
CA GLY A 556 -2.69 13.16 -1.65
C GLY A 556 -2.14 11.83 -1.11
N SER A 557 -3.01 11.04 -0.45
CA SER A 557 -2.61 9.78 0.18
C SER A 557 -2.17 8.72 -0.82
N ASP A 558 -2.69 8.76 -2.05
CA ASP A 558 -2.38 7.78 -3.11
C ASP A 558 -0.88 7.66 -3.39
N TRP A 559 -0.13 8.76 -3.26
CA TRP A 559 1.31 8.75 -3.49
C TRP A 559 2.04 7.95 -2.43
N PHE A 560 1.63 8.12 -1.18
CA PHE A 560 2.25 7.52 -0.02
C PHE A 560 1.84 6.06 0.16
N TRP A 561 0.63 5.68 -0.30
CA TRP A 561 0.13 4.32 -0.22
C TRP A 561 1.05 3.30 -0.92
N TRP A 562 1.76 3.68 -1.99
CA TRP A 562 2.61 2.73 -2.76
C TRP A 562 4.08 2.76 -2.37
N TYR A 563 4.46 3.54 -1.35
CA TYR A 563 5.82 3.55 -0.82
C TYR A 563 5.93 2.57 0.35
N GLY A 564 7.04 1.86 0.45
CA GLY A 564 7.25 0.87 1.49
C GLY A 564 7.04 -0.57 1.03
N ALA A 565 7.15 -1.51 1.96
CA ALA A 565 7.10 -2.94 1.70
C ALA A 565 5.72 -3.57 1.92
N ASP A 566 4.76 -2.82 2.45
CA ASP A 566 3.43 -3.30 2.84
C ASP A 566 2.41 -3.25 1.68
N GLN A 567 2.63 -2.42 0.67
CA GLN A 567 1.78 -2.31 -0.53
C GLN A 567 2.57 -2.55 -1.83
N ASP A 568 1.86 -2.97 -2.88
CA ASP A 568 2.42 -3.16 -4.23
C ASP A 568 1.30 -2.95 -5.28
N SER A 569 1.44 -1.93 -6.11
CA SER A 569 0.52 -1.64 -7.22
C SER A 569 0.81 -2.47 -8.48
N GLY A 570 1.93 -3.20 -8.49
CA GLY A 570 2.57 -3.80 -9.65
C GLY A 570 3.31 -2.80 -10.54
N GLN A 571 3.23 -1.49 -10.25
CA GLN A 571 3.83 -0.39 -11.02
C GLN A 571 4.15 0.82 -10.11
N ASP A 572 4.78 0.60 -8.97
CA ASP A 572 4.99 1.66 -7.97
C ASP A 572 5.89 2.79 -8.52
N ASP A 573 6.76 2.46 -9.46
CA ASP A 573 7.59 3.41 -10.23
C ASP A 573 6.77 4.51 -10.93
N TYR A 574 5.58 4.16 -11.44
CA TYR A 574 4.65 5.10 -12.04
C TYR A 574 4.10 6.10 -11.01
N PHE A 575 3.76 5.64 -9.81
CA PHE A 575 3.25 6.51 -8.75
C PHE A 575 4.35 7.42 -8.21
N ASP A 576 5.57 6.90 -8.07
CA ASP A 576 6.74 7.70 -7.71
C ASP A 576 7.02 8.83 -8.71
N GLU A 577 7.00 8.53 -10.01
CA GLU A 577 7.16 9.54 -11.05
C GLU A 577 6.05 10.59 -11.00
N GLY A 578 4.80 10.17 -10.80
CA GLY A 578 3.64 11.06 -10.67
C GLY A 578 3.80 12.03 -9.50
N TYR A 579 4.13 11.52 -8.32
CA TYR A 579 4.37 12.32 -7.12
C TYR A 579 5.50 13.34 -7.32
N ARG A 580 6.67 12.88 -7.77
CA ARG A 580 7.82 13.77 -8.01
C ARG A 580 7.57 14.80 -9.11
N THR A 581 6.74 14.46 -10.10
CA THR A 581 6.30 15.42 -11.14
C THR A 581 5.46 16.54 -10.53
N LEU A 582 4.57 16.25 -9.58
CA LEU A 582 3.82 17.29 -8.87
C LEU A 582 4.76 18.22 -8.09
N LEU A 583 5.75 17.66 -7.38
CA LEU A 583 6.77 18.46 -6.69
C LEU A 583 7.54 19.36 -7.67
N ARG A 584 8.00 18.80 -8.81
CA ARG A 584 8.66 19.56 -9.88
C ARG A 584 7.82 20.74 -10.35
N LYS A 585 6.52 20.52 -10.57
CA LYS A 585 5.58 21.55 -11.06
C LYS A 585 5.40 22.70 -10.08
N VAL A 586 5.62 22.50 -8.77
CA VAL A 586 5.69 23.59 -7.78
C VAL A 586 6.88 24.52 -8.10
N PHE A 587 8.08 23.98 -8.29
CA PHE A 587 9.27 24.77 -8.62
C PHE A 587 9.14 25.50 -9.96
N GLU A 588 8.70 24.78 -11.01
CA GLU A 588 8.49 25.36 -12.35
C GLU A 588 7.49 26.51 -12.33
N SER A 589 6.37 26.36 -11.60
CA SER A 589 5.36 27.40 -11.47
C SER A 589 5.90 28.66 -10.78
N LEU A 590 6.80 28.48 -9.80
CA LEU A 590 7.44 29.59 -9.10
C LEU A 590 8.62 30.21 -9.88
N GLY A 591 9.10 29.55 -10.94
CA GLY A 591 10.31 29.93 -11.67
C GLY A 591 11.62 29.64 -10.91
N GLU A 592 11.58 28.67 -9.99
CA GLU A 592 12.76 28.19 -9.26
C GLU A 592 13.46 27.08 -10.06
N ALA A 593 14.77 26.90 -9.83
CA ALA A 593 15.47 25.72 -10.33
C ALA A 593 14.95 24.47 -9.60
N VAL A 594 14.75 23.38 -10.33
CA VAL A 594 14.31 22.10 -9.75
C VAL A 594 15.51 21.47 -9.03
N PRO A 595 15.43 21.18 -7.72
CA PRO A 595 16.52 20.54 -6.98
C PRO A 595 16.71 19.07 -7.38
N ALA A 596 17.95 18.58 -7.32
CA ALA A 596 18.31 17.20 -7.66
C ALA A 596 17.49 16.13 -6.92
N PHE A 597 17.12 16.39 -5.65
CA PHE A 597 16.34 15.43 -4.87
C PHE A 597 14.97 15.13 -5.50
N VAL A 598 14.36 16.08 -6.23
CA VAL A 598 13.06 15.87 -6.91
C VAL A 598 13.19 14.86 -8.04
N ASP A 599 14.38 14.70 -8.61
CA ASP A 599 14.63 13.81 -9.73
C ASP A 599 15.10 12.43 -9.27
N THR A 600 15.61 12.32 -8.04
CA THR A 600 15.94 11.05 -7.39
C THR A 600 14.65 10.24 -7.16
N PRO A 601 14.52 9.04 -7.75
CA PRO A 601 13.43 8.13 -7.42
C PRO A 601 13.39 7.83 -5.92
N ILE A 602 12.20 7.86 -5.31
CA ILE A 602 12.03 7.44 -3.92
C ILE A 602 12.08 5.91 -3.85
N ILE A 603 11.39 5.26 -4.79
CA ILE A 603 11.48 3.81 -5.00
C ILE A 603 12.74 3.56 -5.80
N GLU A 604 13.75 3.08 -5.11
CA GLU A 604 15.01 2.77 -5.76
C GLU A 604 14.90 1.55 -6.66
N THR A 605 15.70 1.55 -7.72
CA THR A 605 15.74 0.38 -8.61
C THR A 605 16.27 -0.82 -7.84
N ARG A 606 15.48 -1.91 -7.76
CA ARG A 606 15.86 -3.12 -7.02
C ARG A 606 17.17 -3.70 -7.56
N PRO A 607 18.08 -4.19 -6.67
CA PRO A 607 19.27 -4.87 -7.12
C PRO A 607 18.93 -6.14 -7.90
N VAL A 608 19.73 -6.43 -8.93
CA VAL A 608 19.57 -7.64 -9.72
C VAL A 608 20.51 -8.73 -9.24
N VAL A 609 20.06 -9.98 -9.29
CA VAL A 609 20.91 -11.14 -8.98
C VAL A 609 21.88 -11.38 -10.14
N ALA A 610 23.13 -11.68 -9.82
CA ALA A 610 24.13 -12.07 -10.82
C ALA A 610 23.75 -13.40 -11.48
N GLU A 611 24.04 -13.56 -12.77
CA GLU A 611 23.78 -14.83 -13.48
C GLU A 611 24.58 -15.97 -12.86
N VAL A 612 25.81 -15.64 -12.44
CA VAL A 612 26.64 -16.49 -11.58
C VAL A 612 26.86 -15.72 -10.28
N ALA A 613 26.48 -16.31 -9.15
CA ALA A 613 26.75 -15.73 -7.84
C ALA A 613 28.23 -15.94 -7.45
N PRO A 614 28.85 -15.03 -6.69
CA PRO A 614 30.20 -15.24 -6.18
C PRO A 614 30.27 -16.45 -5.23
N ASP A 615 31.35 -17.22 -5.31
CA ASP A 615 31.59 -18.44 -4.51
C ASP A 615 32.70 -18.22 -3.48
N GLY A 616 32.35 -17.51 -2.40
CA GLY A 616 33.25 -17.19 -1.30
C GLY A 616 34.29 -16.11 -1.62
N LEU A 617 35.33 -16.02 -0.77
CA LEU A 617 36.37 -15.00 -0.92
C LEU A 617 37.39 -15.37 -2.00
N SER A 618 37.84 -14.36 -2.75
CA SER A 618 38.95 -14.43 -3.71
C SER A 618 39.76 -13.14 -3.71
N SER A 619 41.07 -13.25 -3.96
CA SER A 619 42.01 -12.11 -4.07
C SER A 619 42.70 -12.13 -5.44
N PRO A 620 42.01 -11.75 -6.54
CA PRO A 620 42.61 -11.64 -7.86
C PRO A 620 43.81 -10.69 -7.90
N THR A 621 44.76 -10.93 -8.80
CA THR A 621 45.89 -10.02 -8.98
C THR A 621 45.53 -8.98 -10.03
N VAL A 622 45.46 -7.70 -9.64
CA VAL A 622 45.17 -6.59 -10.57
C VAL A 622 46.39 -6.33 -11.49
N ASP A 623 46.52 -7.11 -12.57
CA ASP A 623 47.65 -7.07 -13.51
C ASP A 623 47.24 -6.86 -14.99
N GLY A 624 45.94 -6.73 -15.25
CA GLY A 624 45.35 -6.51 -16.56
C GLY A 624 45.21 -7.80 -17.37
N ARG A 625 45.13 -8.96 -16.73
CA ARG A 625 44.99 -10.26 -17.41
C ARG A 625 43.95 -11.10 -16.70
N LYS A 626 43.01 -11.67 -17.46
CA LYS A 626 42.11 -12.71 -16.96
C LYS A 626 42.81 -14.07 -17.05
N SER A 627 43.51 -14.49 -16.00
CA SER A 627 44.00 -15.88 -15.91
C SER A 627 42.86 -16.82 -15.53
N SER A 628 42.97 -18.10 -15.89
CA SER A 628 41.86 -19.06 -15.76
C SER A 628 41.39 -19.31 -14.33
N ASP A 629 42.23 -19.04 -13.32
CA ASP A 629 41.99 -19.55 -11.96
C ASP A 629 41.63 -18.43 -10.95
N GLU A 630 41.93 -17.17 -11.25
CA GLU A 630 41.83 -16.09 -10.25
C GLU A 630 40.41 -15.51 -10.11
N TRP A 631 39.59 -15.63 -11.16
CA TRP A 631 38.20 -15.14 -11.22
C TRP A 631 37.15 -16.26 -11.17
N ASP A 632 37.53 -17.52 -10.94
CA ASP A 632 36.61 -18.68 -10.93
C ASP A 632 35.49 -18.58 -9.89
N LYS A 633 35.74 -17.82 -8.82
CA LYS A 633 34.80 -17.59 -7.71
C LYS A 633 34.02 -16.28 -7.83
N ALA A 634 34.17 -15.56 -8.94
CA ALA A 634 33.56 -14.26 -9.12
C ALA A 634 32.07 -14.37 -9.44
N GLY A 635 31.32 -13.39 -8.97
CA GLY A 635 29.99 -13.16 -9.51
C GLY A 635 30.08 -12.57 -10.91
N ILE A 636 29.11 -12.89 -11.78
CA ILE A 636 29.10 -12.49 -13.19
C ILE A 636 27.77 -11.84 -13.56
N TYR A 637 27.86 -10.63 -14.10
CA TYR A 637 26.78 -10.00 -14.86
C TYR A 637 27.18 -9.97 -16.35
N PRO A 638 26.49 -10.73 -17.21
CA PRO A 638 26.80 -10.75 -18.64
C PRO A 638 26.57 -9.37 -19.27
N GLY A 639 27.46 -9.00 -20.17
CA GLY A 639 27.17 -7.98 -21.17
C GLY A 639 26.33 -8.59 -22.30
N ASN A 640 25.49 -7.79 -22.97
CA ASN A 640 24.58 -8.33 -23.99
C ASN A 640 25.28 -8.54 -25.35
N GLY A 641 26.53 -8.11 -25.52
CA GLY A 641 27.34 -8.31 -26.74
C GLY A 641 26.81 -7.63 -28.02
N VAL A 642 25.57 -7.14 -28.02
CA VAL A 642 24.88 -6.47 -29.15
C VAL A 642 24.97 -4.95 -29.03
N ASP A 643 25.08 -4.41 -27.80
CA ASP A 643 25.02 -2.96 -27.51
C ASP A 643 26.31 -2.39 -26.88
N GLY A 644 27.44 -3.11 -26.97
CA GLY A 644 28.73 -2.63 -26.43
C GLY A 644 28.87 -2.68 -24.91
N SER A 645 27.90 -3.25 -24.18
CA SER A 645 28.04 -3.47 -22.73
C SER A 645 28.98 -4.65 -22.44
N GLY A 646 30.08 -4.40 -21.72
CA GLY A 646 31.03 -5.43 -21.31
C GLY A 646 30.55 -6.31 -20.17
N THR A 647 31.06 -7.55 -20.10
CA THR A 647 30.76 -8.46 -18.98
C THR A 647 31.45 -7.96 -17.72
N LEU A 648 30.71 -7.84 -16.62
CA LEU A 648 31.21 -7.39 -15.33
C LEU A 648 31.38 -8.58 -14.39
N LEU A 649 32.61 -8.79 -13.92
CA LEU A 649 32.95 -9.76 -12.89
C LEU A 649 33.26 -9.02 -11.60
N PHE A 650 32.87 -9.60 -10.46
CA PHE A 650 33.12 -9.01 -9.15
C PHE A 650 33.40 -10.08 -8.08
N THR A 651 34.29 -9.78 -7.15
CA THR A 651 34.60 -10.63 -5.99
C THR A 651 35.16 -9.79 -4.84
N GLN A 652 35.44 -10.41 -3.70
CA GLN A 652 35.98 -9.72 -2.53
C GLN A 652 36.91 -10.63 -1.72
N ASP A 653 37.83 -9.99 -1.00
CA ASP A 653 38.52 -10.56 0.14
C ASP A 653 38.21 -9.79 1.42
N ALA A 654 38.89 -10.10 2.51
CA ALA A 654 38.65 -9.47 3.81
C ALA A 654 39.05 -7.98 3.87
N GLN A 655 39.67 -7.41 2.83
CA GLN A 655 40.13 -6.03 2.79
C GLN A 655 39.68 -5.25 1.55
N ASN A 656 39.40 -5.92 0.44
CA ASN A 656 39.19 -5.29 -0.86
C ASN A 656 38.01 -5.89 -1.62
N LEU A 657 37.32 -5.03 -2.37
CA LEU A 657 36.47 -5.42 -3.50
C LEU A 657 37.29 -5.41 -4.78
N TYR A 658 37.00 -6.37 -5.66
CA TYR A 658 37.63 -6.51 -6.95
C TYR A 658 36.57 -6.53 -8.05
N PHE A 659 36.87 -5.85 -9.15
CA PHE A 659 36.04 -5.83 -10.34
C PHE A 659 36.88 -6.05 -11.59
N LEU A 660 36.31 -6.73 -12.58
CA LEU A 660 36.87 -6.89 -13.91
C LEU A 660 35.79 -6.60 -14.96
N VAL A 661 36.13 -5.78 -15.95
CA VAL A 661 35.26 -5.47 -17.09
C VAL A 661 35.86 -6.12 -18.35
N GLU A 662 35.11 -7.01 -19.00
CA GLU A 662 35.46 -7.64 -20.28
C GLU A 662 34.70 -6.99 -21.42
N ASP A 663 35.39 -6.24 -22.26
CA ASP A 663 34.83 -5.78 -23.52
C ASP A 663 35.94 -5.53 -24.56
N GLY A 664 35.79 -6.10 -25.75
CA GLY A 664 36.80 -6.00 -26.82
C GLY A 664 36.94 -4.60 -27.42
N ALA A 665 36.01 -3.68 -27.14
CA ALA A 665 36.08 -2.26 -27.49
C ALA A 665 36.78 -1.41 -26.40
N VAL A 666 36.89 -1.92 -25.16
CA VAL A 666 37.46 -1.27 -23.95
C VAL A 666 38.83 -0.64 -24.19
N THR A 667 39.66 -1.26 -25.04
CA THR A 667 41.10 -1.05 -25.00
C THR A 667 41.64 -0.02 -25.99
N LYS A 668 40.76 0.73 -26.68
CA LYS A 668 41.19 1.80 -27.59
C LYS A 668 40.94 3.21 -27.06
N GLU A 669 39.76 3.58 -26.54
CA GLU A 669 39.50 4.94 -26.01
C GLU A 669 38.42 5.04 -24.89
N GLY A 670 37.86 3.93 -24.39
CA GLY A 670 36.70 3.93 -23.49
C GLY A 670 36.95 4.56 -22.11
N THR A 671 35.95 5.31 -21.61
CA THR A 671 35.88 5.75 -20.21
C THR A 671 34.65 5.09 -19.58
N TYR A 672 34.82 4.49 -18.41
CA TYR A 672 33.72 3.89 -17.66
C TYR A 672 33.56 4.58 -16.31
N PHE A 673 32.35 4.49 -15.78
CA PHE A 673 31.95 5.06 -14.51
C PHE A 673 31.34 3.94 -13.69
N LEU A 674 32.06 3.47 -12.65
CA LEU A 674 31.50 2.57 -11.66
C LEU A 674 30.93 3.41 -10.52
N TYR A 675 29.61 3.40 -10.41
CA TYR A 675 28.90 3.98 -9.28
C TYR A 675 28.74 2.92 -8.19
N ILE A 676 28.93 3.31 -6.94
CA ILE A 676 28.77 2.43 -5.77
C ILE A 676 27.85 3.11 -4.77
N LYS A 677 26.90 2.35 -4.25
CA LYS A 677 26.11 2.72 -3.08
C LYS A 677 26.61 1.88 -1.90
N SER A 678 27.28 2.58 -0.98
CA SER A 678 27.64 2.06 0.34
C SER A 678 26.52 2.32 1.35
N PRO A 679 26.16 1.35 2.20
CA PRO A 679 25.11 1.51 3.21
C PRO A 679 25.53 2.44 4.36
N LYS A 680 26.81 2.79 4.48
CA LYS A 680 27.35 3.61 5.59
C LYS A 680 27.65 5.06 5.18
N ALA A 681 27.22 5.48 3.99
CA ALA A 681 27.47 6.84 3.49
C ALA A 681 26.28 7.77 3.74
N ASN A 682 26.56 9.01 4.17
CA ASN A 682 25.54 9.98 4.59
C ASN A 682 24.89 10.77 3.44
N SER A 683 25.39 10.64 2.22
CA SER A 683 24.93 11.42 1.06
C SER A 683 25.07 10.61 -0.23
N GLY A 684 24.11 10.76 -1.13
CA GLY A 684 24.11 10.15 -2.46
C GLY A 684 23.70 11.15 -3.53
N TYR A 685 24.13 10.92 -4.78
CA TYR A 685 23.79 11.74 -5.94
C TYR A 685 23.16 10.87 -7.03
N PRO A 686 21.99 11.24 -7.59
CA PRO A 686 21.21 10.36 -8.47
C PRO A 686 21.64 10.42 -9.94
N TYR A 687 22.54 11.33 -10.30
CA TYR A 687 22.91 11.55 -11.69
C TYR A 687 24.31 11.04 -12.03
N SER A 688 24.46 10.65 -13.29
CA SER A 688 25.75 10.33 -13.88
C SER A 688 26.69 11.52 -13.85
N TYR A 689 27.99 11.23 -13.77
CA TYR A 689 29.02 12.24 -13.93
C TYR A 689 29.01 12.80 -15.35
N SER A 690 28.83 14.12 -15.46
CA SER A 690 28.86 14.82 -16.74
C SER A 690 29.87 15.97 -16.71
N THR A 691 30.55 16.17 -17.85
CA THR A 691 31.43 17.34 -18.07
C THR A 691 30.83 18.37 -19.03
N ASP A 692 29.72 18.03 -19.70
CA ASP A 692 29.00 18.88 -20.65
C ASP A 692 27.63 19.36 -20.12
N GLY A 693 27.27 18.96 -18.89
CA GLY A 693 26.01 19.30 -18.23
C GLY A 693 24.83 18.42 -18.64
N LYS A 694 25.05 17.36 -19.43
CA LYS A 694 24.03 16.35 -19.74
C LYS A 694 24.12 15.19 -18.77
N GLU A 695 23.46 15.36 -17.65
CA GLU A 695 23.33 14.34 -16.61
C GLU A 695 22.22 13.33 -16.98
N VAL A 696 22.42 12.06 -16.62
CA VAL A 696 21.45 10.98 -16.81
C VAL A 696 21.14 10.36 -15.45
N LEU A 697 19.87 10.05 -15.18
CA LEU A 697 19.47 9.39 -13.93
C LEU A 697 20.01 7.97 -13.83
N LEU A 698 20.57 7.64 -12.68
CA LEU A 698 21.17 6.33 -12.38
C LEU A 698 20.14 5.30 -11.90
N GLY A 699 18.95 5.73 -11.48
CA GLY A 699 17.90 4.87 -10.91
C GLY A 699 17.96 4.69 -9.39
N SER A 700 19.05 5.13 -8.75
CA SER A 700 19.21 5.24 -7.28
C SER A 700 20.23 6.33 -6.95
N ALA A 701 20.21 6.84 -5.71
CA ALA A 701 21.23 7.79 -5.25
C ALA A 701 22.54 7.04 -4.92
N MET A 702 23.58 7.28 -5.73
CA MET A 702 24.87 6.59 -5.60
C MET A 702 25.83 7.40 -4.71
N THR A 703 26.63 6.75 -3.88
CA THR A 703 27.42 7.43 -2.83
C THR A 703 28.87 7.66 -3.22
N HIS A 704 29.40 6.80 -4.08
CA HIS A 704 30.76 6.90 -4.62
C HIS A 704 30.76 6.66 -6.13
N LEU A 705 31.77 7.22 -6.79
CA LEU A 705 32.01 7.04 -8.22
C LEU A 705 33.50 6.78 -8.46
N LEU A 706 33.78 5.78 -9.28
CA LEU A 706 35.09 5.54 -9.86
C LEU A 706 35.03 5.81 -11.35
N ARG A 707 35.78 6.81 -11.79
CA ARG A 707 36.01 7.07 -13.21
C ARG A 707 37.23 6.32 -13.67
N LEU A 708 37.05 5.39 -14.59
CA LEU A 708 38.06 4.54 -15.19
C LEU A 708 38.40 5.09 -16.58
N SER A 709 39.61 5.61 -16.77
CA SER A 709 40.04 6.12 -18.08
C SER A 709 41.50 5.78 -18.34
N LYS A 710 41.77 4.99 -19.40
CA LYS A 710 43.13 4.61 -19.84
C LYS A 710 44.02 4.02 -18.71
N GLY A 711 43.43 3.19 -17.84
CA GLY A 711 44.14 2.59 -16.70
C GLY A 711 44.35 3.53 -15.50
N VAL A 712 43.80 4.74 -15.52
CA VAL A 712 43.77 5.67 -14.39
C VAL A 712 42.39 5.62 -13.74
N VAL A 713 42.37 5.50 -12.41
CA VAL A 713 41.16 5.61 -11.59
C VAL A 713 41.15 6.99 -10.94
N THR A 714 40.02 7.68 -11.05
CA THR A 714 39.74 8.85 -10.21
C THR A 714 38.53 8.54 -9.34
N PHE A 715 38.66 8.78 -8.04
CA PHE A 715 37.63 8.47 -7.05
C PHE A 715 36.86 9.74 -6.67
N TYR A 716 35.54 9.61 -6.55
CA TYR A 716 34.63 10.69 -6.20
C TYR A 716 33.68 10.22 -5.10
N GLN A 717 33.27 11.16 -4.26
CA GLN A 717 32.22 11.00 -3.27
C GLN A 717 31.05 11.93 -3.62
N ALA A 718 29.82 11.47 -3.42
CA ALA A 718 28.62 12.25 -3.67
C ALA A 718 28.46 13.39 -2.66
N THR A 719 27.86 14.49 -3.12
CA THR A 719 27.39 15.63 -2.32
C THR A 719 26.02 16.07 -2.85
N ASP A 720 25.31 16.93 -2.11
CA ASP A 720 24.01 17.48 -2.54
C ASP A 720 24.08 18.27 -3.87
N GLU A 721 25.27 18.74 -4.26
CA GLU A 721 25.52 19.53 -5.47
C GLU A 721 26.22 18.74 -6.58
N GLY A 722 26.52 17.45 -6.36
CA GLY A 722 27.18 16.58 -7.35
C GLY A 722 28.41 15.83 -6.85
N TRP A 723 29.21 15.34 -7.81
CA TRP A 723 30.39 14.50 -7.56
C TRP A 723 31.62 15.32 -7.15
N LYS A 724 32.18 15.03 -5.98
CA LYS A 724 33.41 15.65 -5.48
C LYS A 724 34.58 14.68 -5.52
N GLU A 725 35.66 15.07 -6.19
CA GLU A 725 36.89 14.27 -6.28
C GLU A 725 37.57 14.13 -4.91
N MET A 726 38.07 12.93 -4.61
CA MET A 726 38.69 12.54 -3.35
C MET A 726 39.95 11.69 -3.59
N GLU A 727 40.93 11.77 -2.69
CA GLU A 727 42.09 10.86 -2.71
C GLU A 727 41.71 9.48 -2.13
N SER A 728 42.15 8.40 -2.78
CA SER A 728 41.86 7.03 -2.34
C SER A 728 42.92 6.04 -2.85
N GLU A 729 43.25 5.01 -2.05
CA GLU A 729 44.19 3.92 -2.39
C GLU A 729 43.57 2.88 -3.35
N THR A 730 42.92 3.35 -4.41
CA THR A 730 42.42 2.48 -5.48
C THR A 730 43.54 2.11 -6.45
N ALA A 731 43.45 0.93 -7.06
CA ALA A 731 44.38 0.50 -8.10
C ALA A 731 43.61 -0.11 -9.27
N ALA A 732 44.00 0.23 -10.50
CA ALA A 732 43.51 -0.40 -11.71
C ALA A 732 44.65 -0.76 -12.66
N MET A 733 44.41 -1.75 -13.51
CA MET A 733 45.32 -2.13 -14.58
C MET A 733 44.54 -2.39 -15.88
N LEU A 734 45.06 -1.85 -16.98
CA LEU A 734 44.49 -2.01 -18.32
C LEU A 734 45.22 -3.14 -19.07
N GLY A 735 44.46 -4.15 -19.47
CA GLY A 735 44.88 -5.28 -20.31
C GLY A 735 44.63 -5.07 -21.81
N THR A 736 44.73 -6.16 -22.58
CA THR A 736 44.42 -6.16 -24.03
C THR A 736 42.91 -6.15 -24.32
N ASP A 737 42.11 -6.81 -23.47
CA ASP A 737 40.65 -6.96 -23.63
C ASP A 737 39.90 -6.79 -22.28
N VAL A 738 40.61 -6.41 -21.21
CA VAL A 738 40.06 -6.32 -19.85
C VAL A 738 40.57 -5.10 -19.10
N ILE A 739 39.78 -4.59 -18.17
CA ILE A 739 40.24 -3.67 -17.11
C ILE A 739 39.96 -4.35 -15.77
N GLU A 740 40.99 -4.44 -14.93
CA GLU A 740 40.89 -4.91 -13.56
C GLU A 740 41.07 -3.75 -12.59
N PHE A 741 40.35 -3.76 -11.48
CA PHE A 741 40.56 -2.79 -10.42
C PHE A 741 40.13 -3.30 -9.06
N LYS A 742 40.72 -2.71 -8.02
CA LYS A 742 40.41 -2.99 -6.62
C LYS A 742 40.11 -1.72 -5.83
N ILE A 743 39.24 -1.90 -4.84
CA ILE A 743 38.74 -0.85 -3.96
C ILE A 743 38.90 -1.34 -2.52
N PRO A 744 39.69 -0.68 -1.68
CA PRO A 744 39.75 -1.02 -0.26
C PRO A 744 38.38 -0.82 0.39
N LEU A 745 37.88 -1.82 1.12
CA LEU A 745 36.56 -1.76 1.78
C LEU A 745 36.45 -0.57 2.73
N SER A 746 37.56 -0.17 3.37
CA SER A 746 37.63 1.00 4.25
C SER A 746 37.29 2.33 3.56
N THR A 747 37.38 2.41 2.23
CA THR A 747 37.01 3.62 1.48
C THR A 747 35.49 3.78 1.36
N LEU A 748 34.73 2.72 1.62
CA LEU A 748 33.27 2.71 1.58
C LEU A 748 32.63 2.92 2.96
N GLY A 749 33.43 3.05 4.03
CA GLY A 749 32.97 3.21 5.41
C GLY A 749 33.25 1.99 6.28
N GLU A 750 32.77 2.03 7.53
CA GLU A 750 32.89 0.93 8.49
C GLU A 750 31.81 -0.13 8.23
N LEU A 751 32.11 -1.05 7.30
CA LEU A 751 31.21 -2.10 6.87
C LEU A 751 31.22 -3.31 7.82
N GLU A 752 30.06 -3.95 7.95
CA GLU A 752 29.83 -5.11 8.83
C GLU A 752 29.28 -6.32 8.05
N THR A 753 29.46 -7.53 8.59
CA THR A 753 28.87 -8.76 8.03
C THR A 753 27.39 -8.58 7.71
N GLY A 754 27.00 -8.89 6.48
CA GLY A 754 25.64 -8.74 5.94
C GLY A 754 25.35 -7.36 5.33
N ASP A 755 26.27 -6.39 5.40
CA ASP A 755 26.08 -5.11 4.71
C ASP A 755 26.01 -5.34 3.21
N GLN A 756 25.10 -4.64 2.54
CA GLN A 756 24.90 -4.74 1.11
C GLN A 756 25.55 -3.56 0.41
N ILE A 757 26.47 -3.85 -0.51
CA ILE A 757 27.06 -2.87 -1.42
C ILE A 757 26.40 -3.04 -2.77
N GLN A 758 25.82 -1.97 -3.29
CA GLN A 758 25.26 -1.96 -4.63
C GLN A 758 26.20 -1.23 -5.59
N PHE A 759 26.21 -1.64 -6.86
CA PHE A 759 27.07 -1.02 -7.86
C PHE A 759 26.46 -1.01 -9.26
N LEU A 760 26.84 -0.02 -10.07
CA LEU A 760 26.38 0.12 -11.45
C LEU A 760 27.54 0.62 -12.31
N LEU A 761 27.87 -0.13 -13.37
CA LEU A 761 28.85 0.29 -14.37
C LEU A 761 28.12 0.98 -15.52
N ILE A 762 28.57 2.17 -15.92
CA ILE A 762 28.06 2.90 -17.10
C ILE A 762 29.23 3.32 -17.99
N ASP A 763 29.06 3.22 -19.30
CA ASP A 763 30.01 3.73 -20.29
C ASP A 763 29.70 5.18 -20.73
N THR A 764 30.47 5.71 -21.70
CA THR A 764 30.25 7.06 -22.23
C THR A 764 29.02 7.22 -23.13
N GLU A 765 28.46 6.12 -23.62
CA GLU A 765 27.27 6.10 -24.48
C GLU A 765 25.98 5.95 -23.65
N GLY A 766 26.11 5.70 -22.34
CA GLY A 766 25.01 5.51 -21.42
C GLY A 766 24.58 4.05 -21.27
N ASN A 767 25.31 3.10 -21.89
CA ASN A 767 25.06 1.68 -21.68
C ASN A 767 25.48 1.30 -20.27
N ARG A 768 24.63 0.49 -19.60
CA ARG A 768 24.83 0.12 -18.20
C ARG A 768 24.86 -1.38 -17.98
N VAL A 769 25.64 -1.80 -16.98
CA VAL A 769 25.72 -3.17 -16.48
C VAL A 769 25.69 -3.13 -14.95
N PRO A 770 24.75 -3.82 -14.29
CA PRO A 770 23.66 -4.60 -14.90
C PRO A 770 22.57 -3.72 -15.55
N GLN A 771 21.74 -4.31 -16.43
CA GLN A 771 20.78 -3.53 -17.22
C GLN A 771 19.52 -3.12 -16.47
N LYS A 772 18.95 -4.02 -15.65
CA LYS A 772 17.64 -3.81 -15.00
C LYS A 772 17.71 -3.11 -13.64
N GLY A 773 18.90 -2.93 -13.09
CA GLY A 773 19.13 -2.37 -11.76
C GLY A 773 20.60 -2.52 -11.35
N PRO A 774 20.99 -2.01 -10.16
CA PRO A 774 22.36 -2.17 -9.69
C PRO A 774 22.67 -3.64 -9.38
N GLY A 775 23.93 -4.03 -9.55
CA GLY A 775 24.44 -5.29 -9.02
C GLY A 775 24.61 -5.20 -7.51
N GLN A 776 24.69 -6.35 -6.84
CA GLN A 776 24.85 -6.39 -5.38
C GLN A 776 25.96 -7.33 -4.93
N LEU A 777 26.57 -6.98 -3.81
CA LEU A 777 27.50 -7.80 -3.06
C LEU A 777 27.22 -7.67 -1.56
N VAL A 778 27.13 -8.81 -0.88
CA VAL A 778 26.92 -8.89 0.58
C VAL A 778 28.28 -9.12 1.26
N ILE A 779 28.55 -8.39 2.34
CA ILE A 779 29.75 -8.63 3.16
C ILE A 779 29.60 -9.97 3.90
N PRO A 780 30.50 -10.96 3.69
CA PRO A 780 30.32 -12.31 4.22
C PRO A 780 30.72 -12.41 5.69
N ASP A 781 30.23 -13.44 6.39
CA ASP A 781 30.73 -13.76 7.73
C ASP A 781 32.12 -14.39 7.65
N LEU A 782 33.11 -13.75 8.27
CA LEU A 782 34.49 -14.23 8.30
C LEU A 782 34.72 -15.39 9.30
N GLY A 783 33.67 -15.84 10.01
CA GLY A 783 33.72 -17.03 10.86
C GLY A 783 34.48 -16.83 12.18
N LEU A 784 34.54 -15.60 12.69
CA LEU A 784 35.26 -15.25 13.91
C LEU A 784 34.44 -15.46 15.21
N SER A 785 33.27 -16.10 15.13
CA SER A 785 32.37 -16.31 16.27
C SER A 785 32.70 -17.55 17.12
N THR A 786 32.42 -17.48 18.42
CA THR A 786 32.53 -18.60 19.37
C THR A 786 31.21 -19.38 19.47
N LEU A 787 31.25 -20.70 19.25
CA LEU A 787 30.06 -21.58 19.31
C LEU A 787 29.58 -21.81 20.76
N ILE A 788 28.27 -21.72 20.99
CA ILE A 788 27.56 -22.03 22.25
C ILE A 788 26.88 -23.39 22.14
N LEU A 789 26.06 -23.57 21.10
CA LEU A 789 25.25 -24.77 20.87
C LEU A 789 25.18 -25.07 19.37
N GLU A 790 25.26 -26.35 19.02
CA GLU A 790 24.94 -26.86 17.69
C GLU A 790 24.08 -28.11 17.84
N VAL A 791 22.96 -28.12 17.11
CA VAL A 791 22.00 -29.23 17.08
C VAL A 791 21.80 -29.64 15.64
N GLU A 792 22.01 -30.91 15.34
CA GLU A 792 21.70 -31.50 14.03
C GLU A 792 20.32 -32.12 14.05
N ASP A 793 19.62 -31.95 12.94
CA ASP A 793 18.27 -32.45 12.69
C ASP A 793 18.33 -33.62 11.70
N PRO A 794 17.47 -34.66 11.83
CA PRO A 794 17.34 -35.69 10.81
C PRO A 794 16.89 -35.06 9.48
N SER A 795 17.04 -35.81 8.38
CA SER A 795 16.54 -35.33 7.09
C SER A 795 15.28 -36.08 6.71
N GLY A 796 14.29 -35.33 6.24
CA GLY A 796 13.05 -35.83 5.67
C GLY A 796 11.97 -36.15 6.70
N ASP A 797 11.99 -35.47 7.84
CA ASP A 797 10.91 -35.47 8.84
C ASP A 797 10.06 -34.18 8.82
N ASP A 798 10.14 -33.44 7.71
CA ASP A 798 9.34 -32.26 7.33
C ASP A 798 7.84 -32.56 7.06
N HIS A 799 7.27 -33.44 7.86
CA HIS A 799 5.90 -33.94 7.80
C HIS A 799 5.12 -33.73 9.11
N GLY A 800 5.55 -32.76 9.93
CA GLY A 800 4.88 -32.33 11.16
C GLY A 800 4.58 -33.50 12.10
N PRO A 801 3.32 -33.73 12.51
CA PRO A 801 2.93 -34.87 13.36
C PRO A 801 3.02 -36.25 12.67
N GLY A 802 3.70 -36.34 11.52
CA GLY A 802 3.89 -37.57 10.73
C GLY A 802 2.90 -37.75 9.58
N THR A 803 1.94 -36.83 9.42
CA THR A 803 0.88 -36.93 8.39
C THR A 803 0.90 -35.80 7.38
N TYR A 804 1.72 -34.75 7.59
CA TYR A 804 1.61 -33.55 6.76
C TYR A 804 2.18 -33.75 5.37
N THR A 805 1.58 -33.04 4.42
CA THR A 805 1.95 -33.08 2.99
C THR A 805 2.07 -31.67 2.45
N TYR A 806 3.01 -31.48 1.54
CA TYR A 806 3.31 -30.18 0.93
C TYR A 806 2.13 -29.68 0.08
N PRO A 807 1.98 -28.35 -0.08
CA PRO A 807 1.10 -27.78 -1.09
C PRO A 807 1.48 -28.24 -2.50
N THR A 808 0.54 -28.16 -3.44
CA THR A 808 0.73 -28.71 -4.79
C THR A 808 1.36 -27.75 -5.79
N ASP A 809 1.52 -26.47 -5.44
CA ASP A 809 2.18 -25.50 -6.32
C ASP A 809 3.69 -25.78 -6.48
N VAL A 810 4.24 -25.43 -7.64
CA VAL A 810 5.62 -25.71 -8.02
C VAL A 810 6.65 -24.91 -7.22
N VAL A 811 6.24 -23.83 -6.56
CA VAL A 811 7.13 -23.04 -5.70
C VAL A 811 7.50 -23.74 -4.38
N PHE A 812 6.71 -24.74 -3.94
CA PHE A 812 6.99 -25.50 -2.73
C PHE A 812 7.85 -26.74 -3.04
N LEU A 813 9.15 -26.50 -3.22
CA LEU A 813 10.10 -27.55 -3.57
C LEU A 813 10.32 -28.56 -2.44
N SER A 814 10.62 -29.80 -2.79
CA SER A 814 10.94 -30.85 -1.81
C SER A 814 12.06 -30.40 -0.86
N LYS A 815 11.88 -30.71 0.44
CA LYS A 815 12.79 -30.35 1.54
C LYS A 815 12.90 -28.85 1.84
N ALA A 816 12.08 -28.01 1.20
CA ALA A 816 12.08 -26.57 1.49
C ALA A 816 11.72 -26.26 2.96
N PHE A 817 11.06 -27.20 3.65
CA PHE A 817 10.74 -27.13 5.07
C PHE A 817 11.47 -28.21 5.90
N ASP A 818 12.59 -28.76 5.41
CA ASP A 818 13.41 -29.79 6.08
C ASP A 818 14.63 -29.10 6.72
N LEU A 819 14.56 -28.91 8.03
CA LEU A 819 15.61 -28.34 8.86
C LEU A 819 16.84 -29.28 8.86
N LYS A 820 18.03 -28.69 8.98
CA LYS A 820 19.29 -29.43 8.97
C LYS A 820 20.09 -29.24 10.25
N SER A 821 20.24 -27.99 10.65
CA SER A 821 20.92 -27.68 11.91
C SER A 821 20.53 -26.32 12.45
N PHE A 822 20.63 -26.20 13.78
CA PHE A 822 20.53 -24.94 14.49
C PHE A 822 21.81 -24.69 15.28
N LYS A 823 22.34 -23.49 15.15
CA LYS A 823 23.60 -23.06 15.77
C LYS A 823 23.42 -21.74 16.48
N ILE A 824 24.05 -21.63 17.64
CA ILE A 824 24.14 -20.39 18.40
C ILE A 824 25.62 -20.10 18.62
N SER A 825 26.05 -18.90 18.25
CA SER A 825 27.40 -18.42 18.49
C SER A 825 27.39 -16.96 18.95
N TYR A 826 28.54 -16.45 19.37
CA TYR A 826 28.71 -15.03 19.67
C TYR A 826 30.04 -14.49 19.16
N ASP A 827 30.04 -13.23 18.72
CA ASP A 827 31.26 -12.46 18.46
C ASP A 827 31.46 -11.41 19.56
N ASP A 828 32.27 -10.37 19.37
CA ASP A 828 32.47 -9.33 20.39
C ASP A 828 31.17 -8.58 20.74
N ASN A 829 30.30 -8.34 19.76
CA ASN A 829 29.14 -7.44 19.86
C ASN A 829 27.79 -8.17 19.89
N ASN A 830 27.66 -9.33 19.24
CA ASN A 830 26.39 -9.96 18.91
C ASN A 830 26.29 -11.41 19.40
N ILE A 831 25.06 -11.85 19.64
CA ILE A 831 24.65 -13.26 19.62
C ILE A 831 24.09 -13.56 18.23
N ILE A 832 24.47 -14.71 17.68
CA ILE A 832 24.17 -15.12 16.32
C ILE A 832 23.40 -16.43 16.38
N PHE A 833 22.19 -16.42 15.84
CA PHE A 833 21.37 -17.61 15.68
C PHE A 833 21.37 -17.97 14.21
N LYS A 834 21.72 -19.22 13.88
CA LYS A 834 21.81 -19.69 12.50
C LYS A 834 21.02 -20.99 12.34
N VAL A 835 20.17 -21.04 11.33
CA VAL A 835 19.41 -22.22 10.91
C VAL A 835 19.85 -22.59 9.51
N ASP A 836 20.19 -23.86 9.32
CA ASP A 836 20.50 -24.45 8.02
C ASP A 836 19.36 -25.37 7.57
N LEU A 837 19.09 -25.43 6.27
CA LEU A 837 18.04 -26.25 5.66
C LEU A 837 18.64 -27.27 4.68
N PHE A 838 17.98 -28.42 4.51
CA PHE A 838 18.34 -29.38 3.47
C PHE A 838 17.87 -28.91 2.08
N GLY A 839 16.69 -28.30 1.98
CA GLY A 839 16.15 -27.78 0.73
C GLY A 839 16.56 -26.34 0.41
N PRO A 840 16.13 -25.83 -0.75
CA PRO A 840 16.42 -24.46 -1.19
C PRO A 840 15.61 -23.42 -0.39
N ILE A 841 16.25 -22.28 -0.09
CA ILE A 841 15.55 -21.07 0.36
C ILE A 841 15.26 -20.26 -0.89
N GLN A 842 13.98 -20.16 -1.25
CA GLN A 842 13.56 -19.40 -2.43
C GLN A 842 12.83 -18.12 -2.02
N ASN A 843 12.89 -17.15 -2.92
CA ASN A 843 12.15 -15.90 -2.81
C ASN A 843 11.30 -15.62 -4.06
N PRO A 844 10.40 -16.55 -4.47
CA PRO A 844 9.55 -16.37 -5.66
C PRO A 844 8.64 -15.15 -5.59
N TRP A 845 8.36 -14.65 -4.39
CA TRP A 845 7.47 -13.50 -4.17
C TRP A 845 8.21 -12.20 -3.85
N GLY A 846 9.53 -12.17 -4.03
CA GLY A 846 10.33 -10.95 -3.94
C GLY A 846 10.30 -10.26 -2.58
N SER A 847 10.19 -11.02 -1.48
CA SER A 847 10.24 -10.46 -0.12
C SER A 847 11.55 -9.69 0.10
N PRO A 848 11.51 -8.57 0.85
CA PRO A 848 12.68 -7.73 1.07
C PRO A 848 13.79 -8.46 1.84
N ASN A 849 13.45 -9.44 2.68
CA ASN A 849 14.43 -10.15 3.50
C ASN A 849 15.03 -11.40 2.84
N GLY A 850 14.70 -11.70 1.58
CA GLY A 850 15.37 -12.75 0.81
C GLY A 850 14.83 -14.18 0.98
N LEU A 851 13.71 -14.34 1.69
CA LEU A 851 12.96 -15.60 1.83
C LEU A 851 11.46 -15.32 1.75
N SER A 852 10.67 -16.14 1.05
CA SER A 852 9.22 -15.88 0.94
C SER A 852 8.32 -17.03 1.33
N ILE A 853 8.79 -18.28 1.28
CA ILE A 853 7.94 -19.45 1.54
C ILE A 853 8.08 -19.98 2.97
N GLN A 854 9.26 -19.81 3.59
CA GLN A 854 9.56 -20.23 4.96
C GLN A 854 9.30 -19.11 5.96
N THR A 855 8.91 -19.51 7.17
CA THR A 855 8.99 -18.67 8.38
C THR A 855 9.51 -19.51 9.53
N ILE A 856 10.49 -18.98 10.27
CA ILE A 856 11.16 -19.67 11.38
C ILE A 856 10.86 -18.93 12.67
N ASP A 857 10.48 -19.66 13.70
CA ASP A 857 10.42 -19.10 15.05
C ASP A 857 11.52 -19.72 15.92
N ILE A 858 12.24 -18.89 16.66
CA ILE A 858 13.21 -19.30 17.68
C ILE A 858 12.72 -18.78 19.03
N TYR A 859 12.20 -19.67 19.87
CA TYR A 859 11.80 -19.35 21.24
C TYR A 859 12.99 -19.55 22.17
N ILE A 860 13.23 -18.57 23.03
CA ILE A 860 14.35 -18.53 23.98
C ILE A 860 13.77 -18.43 25.39
N ASP A 861 14.02 -19.48 26.17
CA ASP A 861 13.81 -19.51 27.61
C ASP A 861 15.18 -19.28 28.28
N SER A 862 15.30 -18.17 28.98
CA SER A 862 16.54 -17.68 29.55
C SER A 862 16.81 -18.23 30.96
N ASP A 863 15.81 -18.81 31.60
CA ASP A 863 15.89 -19.47 32.93
C ASP A 863 15.11 -20.79 32.98
N PRO A 864 15.42 -21.73 32.07
CA PRO A 864 14.48 -22.80 31.75
C PRO A 864 14.34 -23.80 32.89
N GLY A 865 13.10 -24.14 33.25
CA GLY A 865 12.72 -24.91 34.44
C GLY A 865 12.21 -24.06 35.61
N ALA A 866 12.23 -22.72 35.49
CA ALA A 866 11.73 -21.81 36.52
C ALA A 866 10.20 -21.62 36.50
N GLY A 867 9.52 -22.01 35.41
CA GLY A 867 8.08 -21.78 35.21
C GLY A 867 7.72 -20.31 35.00
N THR A 868 8.66 -19.54 34.48
CA THR A 868 8.56 -18.13 34.07
C THR A 868 8.36 -18.04 32.55
N GLY A 869 7.97 -16.86 32.05
CA GLY A 869 7.75 -16.66 30.61
C GLY A 869 6.45 -17.26 30.06
N ALA A 870 6.28 -17.15 28.75
CA ALA A 870 5.08 -17.60 28.05
C ALA A 870 5.20 -19.07 27.64
N ARG A 871 4.17 -19.88 27.95
CA ARG A 871 4.12 -21.29 27.54
C ARG A 871 3.59 -21.46 26.12
N LYS A 872 2.54 -20.73 25.76
CA LYS A 872 1.97 -20.80 24.42
C LYS A 872 2.98 -20.22 23.43
N LEU A 873 3.18 -20.89 22.30
CA LEU A 873 3.92 -20.30 21.19
C LEU A 873 3.10 -19.16 20.56
N LEU A 874 3.66 -18.47 19.57
CA LEU A 874 3.01 -17.35 18.89
C LEU A 874 1.63 -17.74 18.30
N PRO A 875 0.69 -16.79 18.14
CA PRO A 875 -0.65 -17.10 17.64
C PRO A 875 -0.63 -17.88 16.32
N GLY A 876 -1.42 -18.96 16.29
CA GLY A 876 -1.54 -19.87 15.14
C GLY A 876 -0.54 -21.03 15.08
N ARG A 877 0.53 -21.03 15.89
CA ARG A 877 1.49 -22.17 15.95
C ARG A 877 0.87 -23.40 16.59
N ASN A 878 -0.09 -23.20 17.52
CA ASN A 878 -0.85 -24.24 18.20
C ASN A 878 0.04 -25.30 18.86
N LEU A 879 1.08 -24.84 19.54
CA LEU A 879 1.97 -25.63 20.40
C LEU A 879 2.23 -24.85 21.69
N SER A 880 2.68 -25.58 22.71
CA SER A 880 3.07 -25.01 24.00
C SER A 880 4.33 -25.66 24.54
N LEU A 881 5.01 -24.97 25.44
CA LEU A 881 6.07 -25.52 26.28
C LEU A 881 5.50 -26.26 27.50
N SER A 882 6.38 -27.02 28.18
CA SER A 882 6.08 -27.73 29.43
C SER A 882 5.62 -26.78 30.54
N LYS A 883 5.18 -27.29 31.71
CA LYS A 883 4.69 -26.41 32.80
C LYS A 883 5.84 -25.69 33.52
N GLU A 884 7.02 -26.25 33.39
CA GLU A 884 8.25 -25.81 34.02
C GLU A 884 9.03 -24.83 33.12
N ASP A 885 8.66 -24.70 31.85
CA ASP A 885 9.36 -23.91 30.85
C ASP A 885 8.46 -22.83 30.24
N GLY A 886 9.05 -21.70 29.84
CA GLY A 886 8.34 -20.61 29.18
C GLY A 886 9.32 -19.63 28.56
N TRP A 887 9.01 -19.10 27.39
CA TRP A 887 9.94 -18.24 26.67
C TRP A 887 9.84 -16.78 27.16
N GLU A 888 10.99 -16.13 27.34
CA GLU A 888 11.09 -14.68 27.55
C GLU A 888 11.23 -13.94 26.23
N TYR A 889 11.87 -14.57 25.23
CA TYR A 889 12.09 -13.98 23.91
C TYR A 889 11.63 -14.94 22.81
N ALA A 890 11.09 -14.39 21.73
CA ALA A 890 10.82 -15.11 20.50
C ALA A 890 11.37 -14.33 19.31
N LEU A 891 12.15 -14.99 18.45
CA LEU A 891 12.63 -14.43 17.19
C LEU A 891 11.75 -14.98 16.08
N TRP A 892 10.97 -14.13 15.44
CA TRP A 892 10.12 -14.48 14.31
C TRP A 892 10.80 -14.03 13.01
N LEU A 893 11.41 -14.98 12.31
CA LEU A 893 12.22 -14.75 11.13
C LEU A 893 11.40 -15.07 9.88
N GLU A 894 10.90 -14.02 9.21
CA GLU A 894 10.06 -14.12 8.02
C GLU A 894 10.44 -13.07 6.95
N GLY A 895 9.81 -13.16 5.78
CA GLY A 895 10.19 -12.43 4.58
C GLY A 895 9.89 -10.94 4.58
N TRP A 896 8.80 -10.52 5.22
CA TRP A 896 8.33 -9.12 5.15
C TRP A 896 8.44 -8.40 6.48
N THR A 897 7.85 -8.97 7.53
CA THR A 897 7.72 -8.34 8.84
C THR A 897 8.41 -9.19 9.93
N PRO A 898 9.74 -9.42 9.85
CA PRO A 898 10.44 -10.11 10.93
C PRO A 898 10.34 -9.32 12.23
N GLN A 899 10.26 -10.03 13.36
CA GLN A 899 10.06 -9.42 14.67
C GLN A 899 10.91 -10.09 15.74
N ILE A 900 11.35 -9.29 16.71
CA ILE A 900 11.80 -9.78 18.01
C ILE A 900 10.70 -9.48 19.00
N LEU A 901 10.27 -10.49 19.74
CA LEU A 901 9.20 -10.41 20.71
C LEU A 901 9.68 -10.79 22.10
N THR A 902 9.03 -10.21 23.10
CA THR A 902 9.13 -10.59 24.52
C THR A 902 7.78 -11.04 25.04
N SER A 903 7.75 -11.84 26.11
CA SER A 903 6.49 -12.16 26.78
C SER A 903 6.08 -11.04 27.75
N ASP A 904 4.81 -10.60 27.70
CA ASP A 904 4.27 -9.63 28.67
C ASP A 904 4.35 -10.23 30.09
N PRO A 905 4.92 -9.51 31.07
CA PRO A 905 5.13 -10.07 32.41
C PRO A 905 3.84 -10.34 33.20
N ILE A 906 2.69 -9.85 32.74
CA ILE A 906 1.38 -9.98 33.38
C ILE A 906 0.48 -10.91 32.57
N THR A 907 0.31 -10.66 31.27
CA THR A 907 -0.62 -11.42 30.42
C THR A 907 0.03 -12.63 29.76
N LEU A 908 1.37 -12.65 29.65
CA LEU A 908 2.15 -13.62 28.90
C LEU A 908 1.87 -13.59 27.39
N ASP A 909 1.19 -12.56 26.90
CA ASP A 909 0.99 -12.36 25.47
C ASP A 909 2.29 -11.87 24.82
N PRO A 910 2.52 -12.19 23.53
CA PRO A 910 3.68 -11.68 22.80
C PRO A 910 3.61 -10.15 22.63
N LEU A 911 4.69 -9.47 22.98
CA LEU A 911 4.92 -8.05 22.77
C LEU A 911 6.09 -7.86 21.81
N GLN A 912 5.87 -7.16 20.70
CA GLN A 912 6.94 -6.77 19.80
C GLN A 912 7.88 -5.79 20.52
N VAL A 913 9.19 -6.05 20.43
CA VAL A 913 10.22 -5.09 20.84
C VAL A 913 10.59 -4.28 19.61
N THR A 914 10.09 -3.06 19.56
CA THR A 914 10.14 -2.24 18.35
C THR A 914 11.46 -1.51 18.15
N ASP A 915 12.20 -1.23 19.22
CA ASP A 915 13.56 -0.65 19.17
C ASP A 915 14.66 -1.74 19.11
N ALA A 916 14.32 -2.98 18.78
CA ALA A 916 15.29 -4.06 18.75
C ALA A 916 16.20 -3.93 17.52
N GLU A 917 17.46 -3.59 17.73
CA GLU A 917 18.49 -3.69 16.69
C GLU A 917 18.78 -5.16 16.40
N TYR A 918 18.60 -5.60 15.15
CA TYR A 918 19.04 -6.93 14.71
C TYR A 918 19.33 -6.93 13.21
N LYS A 919 20.06 -7.95 12.76
CA LYS A 919 20.38 -8.14 11.35
C LYS A 919 20.03 -9.55 10.90
N LEU A 920 19.02 -9.67 10.06
CA LEU A 920 18.64 -10.91 9.39
C LEU A 920 19.45 -11.07 8.09
N ILE A 921 20.07 -12.23 7.91
CA ILE A 921 20.91 -12.56 6.77
C ILE A 921 20.42 -13.89 6.21
N VAL A 922 19.97 -13.88 4.96
CA VAL A 922 19.59 -15.08 4.21
C VAL A 922 20.66 -15.38 3.18
N ASP A 923 21.16 -16.62 3.21
CA ASP A 923 22.12 -17.15 2.24
C ASP A 923 21.46 -18.33 1.50
N PRO A 924 20.84 -18.09 0.33
CA PRO A 924 20.21 -19.14 -0.47
C PRO A 924 21.21 -20.20 -0.98
N ALA A 925 22.45 -19.81 -1.26
CA ALA A 925 23.48 -20.72 -1.77
C ALA A 925 23.97 -21.66 -0.66
N GLY A 926 24.22 -21.11 0.53
CA GLY A 926 24.54 -21.86 1.74
C GLY A 926 23.34 -22.56 2.39
N ARG A 927 22.11 -22.27 1.92
CA ARG A 927 20.84 -22.74 2.49
C ARG A 927 20.72 -22.43 3.99
N SER A 928 21.04 -21.20 4.34
CA SER A 928 21.04 -20.78 5.74
C SER A 928 20.37 -19.45 5.97
N ILE A 929 19.75 -19.32 7.14
CA ILE A 929 19.12 -18.10 7.64
C ILE A 929 19.79 -17.81 8.97
N SER A 930 20.29 -16.59 9.16
CA SER A 930 20.91 -16.19 10.41
C SER A 930 20.45 -14.82 10.87
N VAL A 931 20.30 -14.66 12.18
CA VAL A 931 19.99 -13.38 12.80
C VAL A 931 21.06 -13.03 13.83
N ARG A 932 21.56 -11.80 13.75
CA ARG A 932 22.53 -11.23 14.69
C ARG A 932 21.81 -10.23 15.59
N ILE A 933 21.96 -10.39 16.89
CA ILE A 933 21.30 -9.53 17.90
C ILE A 933 22.39 -9.00 18.83
N PRO A 934 22.47 -7.68 19.09
CA PRO A 934 23.42 -7.11 20.02
C PRO A 934 23.30 -7.74 21.40
N LYS A 935 24.43 -8.06 22.03
CA LYS A 935 24.44 -8.63 23.39
C LYS A 935 23.75 -7.74 24.43
N SER A 936 23.71 -6.43 24.20
CA SER A 936 23.03 -5.46 25.07
C SER A 936 21.51 -5.63 25.11
N PHE A 937 20.93 -6.31 24.12
CA PHE A 937 19.49 -6.62 24.09
C PHE A 937 19.09 -7.59 25.21
N PHE A 938 19.95 -8.56 25.53
CA PHE A 938 19.62 -9.60 26.49
C PHE A 938 19.96 -9.18 27.93
N ASN A 939 19.00 -9.39 28.83
CA ASN A 939 19.17 -9.05 30.25
C ASN A 939 20.14 -9.96 31.01
N THR A 940 20.50 -11.11 30.42
CA THR A 940 21.43 -12.08 30.99
C THR A 940 22.49 -12.44 29.96
N GLN A 941 23.71 -12.72 30.44
CA GLN A 941 24.83 -13.19 29.60
C GLN A 941 25.15 -14.66 29.84
N ASP A 942 24.22 -15.40 30.46
CA ASP A 942 24.39 -16.79 30.85
C ASP A 942 23.86 -17.74 29.77
N TYR A 943 24.29 -17.50 28.53
CA TYR A 943 23.80 -18.18 27.33
C TYR A 943 23.97 -19.70 27.39
N GLU A 944 24.90 -20.19 28.22
CA GLU A 944 25.14 -21.62 28.43
C GLU A 944 24.04 -22.33 29.22
N ASN A 945 23.09 -21.60 29.81
CA ASN A 945 21.98 -22.16 30.58
C ASN A 945 20.63 -21.96 29.90
N TRP A 946 20.59 -21.36 28.71
CA TRP A 946 19.35 -21.12 27.96
C TRP A 946 18.75 -22.41 27.39
N GLY A 947 17.44 -22.35 27.13
CA GLY A 947 16.66 -23.37 26.46
C GLY A 947 16.03 -22.81 25.18
N PHE A 948 15.93 -23.64 24.14
CA PHE A 948 15.45 -23.22 22.83
C PHE A 948 14.37 -24.14 22.26
N ALA A 949 13.36 -23.58 21.61
CA ALA A 949 12.52 -24.32 20.66
C ALA A 949 12.61 -23.62 19.30
N VAL A 950 12.90 -24.38 18.24
CA VAL A 950 13.09 -23.84 16.89
C VAL A 950 12.19 -24.57 15.93
N VAL A 951 11.19 -23.87 15.40
CA VAL A 951 10.15 -24.45 14.52
C VAL A 951 10.14 -23.75 13.17
N LEU A 952 9.76 -24.52 12.15
CA LEU A 952 9.63 -24.07 10.77
C LEU A 952 8.21 -24.28 10.27
N LEU A 953 7.64 -23.22 9.69
CA LEU A 953 6.29 -23.19 9.13
C LEU A 953 6.30 -22.60 7.72
N GLY A 954 5.15 -22.72 7.03
CA GLY A 954 4.89 -21.99 5.79
C GLY A 954 4.43 -20.56 6.05
N GLN A 955 5.04 -19.59 5.37
CA GLN A 955 4.62 -18.19 5.39
C GLN A 955 3.26 -18.01 4.67
N GLU A 956 2.40 -17.11 5.16
CA GLU A 956 1.11 -16.74 4.56
C GLU A 956 0.83 -15.24 4.70
N GLY A 957 0.48 -14.58 3.59
CA GLY A 957 0.10 -13.15 3.57
C GLY A 957 -1.34 -12.90 4.02
N TYR A 958 -2.23 -13.88 3.83
CA TYR A 958 -3.66 -13.80 4.17
C TYR A 958 -4.06 -14.90 5.17
N PRO A 959 -3.62 -14.82 6.43
CA PRO A 959 -3.85 -15.87 7.41
C PRO A 959 -5.31 -15.89 7.86
N SER A 960 -5.76 -17.03 8.36
CA SER A 960 -7.05 -17.16 9.05
C SER A 960 -7.12 -16.27 10.29
N THR A 961 -8.32 -15.86 10.69
CA THR A 961 -8.53 -14.99 11.86
C THR A 961 -7.85 -15.55 13.12
N GLY A 962 -7.03 -14.73 13.78
CA GLY A 962 -6.28 -15.10 14.99
C GLY A 962 -4.99 -15.88 14.73
N VAL A 963 -4.62 -16.13 13.47
CA VAL A 963 -3.37 -16.76 13.06
C VAL A 963 -2.39 -15.69 12.56
N TRP A 964 -1.14 -15.75 12.99
CA TRP A 964 -0.13 -14.76 12.61
C TRP A 964 0.72 -15.24 11.42
N ARG A 965 0.36 -14.77 10.21
CA ARG A 965 1.10 -14.90 8.93
C ARG A 965 1.71 -16.29 8.64
N VAL A 966 1.06 -17.36 9.13
CA VAL A 966 1.44 -18.75 8.88
C VAL A 966 0.32 -19.48 8.16
N ARG A 967 0.69 -20.38 7.26
CA ARG A 967 -0.21 -21.11 6.36
C ARG A 967 -0.97 -22.20 7.11
N ASP A 968 -2.26 -22.33 6.81
CA ASP A 968 -3.09 -23.40 7.35
C ASP A 968 -2.69 -24.78 6.79
N VAL A 969 -2.91 -25.80 7.62
CA VAL A 969 -2.79 -27.21 7.25
C VAL A 969 -4.19 -27.81 7.22
N GLU A 970 -4.61 -28.26 6.05
CA GLU A 970 -5.96 -28.79 5.82
C GLU A 970 -5.95 -30.33 5.85
N PRO A 971 -7.11 -31.00 5.91
CA PRO A 971 -7.18 -32.45 5.77
C PRO A 971 -6.57 -32.96 4.45
N ASN A 972 -6.71 -32.20 3.36
CA ASN A 972 -6.10 -32.50 2.06
C ASN A 972 -5.26 -31.30 1.62
N ASN A 973 -4.13 -31.55 0.98
CA ASN A 973 -3.32 -30.46 0.43
C ASN A 973 -4.04 -29.81 -0.76
N ALA A 974 -3.72 -28.54 -1.01
CA ALA A 974 -4.19 -27.78 -2.16
C ALA A 974 -3.02 -27.00 -2.76
N GLN A 975 -3.27 -26.20 -3.81
CA GLN A 975 -2.24 -25.39 -4.45
C GLN A 975 -1.42 -24.59 -3.43
N TRP A 976 -2.09 -23.92 -2.49
CA TRP A 976 -1.48 -23.03 -1.51
C TRP A 976 -1.71 -23.46 -0.06
N ARG A 977 -2.02 -24.74 0.20
CA ARG A 977 -2.32 -25.23 1.56
C ARG A 977 -1.63 -26.57 1.80
N PHE A 978 -1.01 -26.72 2.96
CA PHE A 978 -0.51 -28.03 3.40
C PHE A 978 -1.69 -28.97 3.63
N GLY A 979 -1.46 -30.28 3.55
CA GLY A 979 -2.45 -31.31 3.79
C GLY A 979 -2.11 -32.20 4.98
N GLY A 980 -3.04 -33.05 5.40
CA GLY A 980 -2.80 -34.10 6.40
C GLY A 980 -3.19 -33.75 7.84
N ALA A 981 -3.85 -32.62 8.07
CA ALA A 981 -4.35 -32.26 9.39
C ALA A 981 -5.59 -33.08 9.83
N PRO A 982 -5.75 -33.36 11.14
CA PRO A 982 -6.99 -33.88 11.68
C PRO A 982 -8.10 -32.82 11.63
N ASN A 983 -9.36 -33.27 11.73
CA ASN A 983 -10.53 -32.38 11.70
C ASN A 983 -10.82 -31.79 13.10
N ASP A 984 -9.88 -31.02 13.61
CA ASP A 984 -9.94 -30.29 14.87
C ASP A 984 -9.37 -28.87 14.69
N SER A 985 -9.52 -28.01 15.70
CA SER A 985 -9.05 -26.62 15.67
C SER A 985 -7.70 -26.42 16.34
N ASN A 986 -7.17 -27.42 17.06
CA ASN A 986 -5.98 -27.28 17.90
C ASN A 986 -4.75 -28.04 17.40
N HIS A 987 -4.78 -28.64 16.20
CA HIS A 987 -3.59 -29.11 15.52
C HIS A 987 -2.61 -27.96 15.22
N THR A 988 -1.32 -28.32 15.14
CA THR A 988 -0.24 -27.38 14.84
C THR A 988 -0.14 -27.03 13.37
N ARG A 989 0.39 -25.84 13.05
CA ARG A 989 0.83 -25.48 11.69
C ARG A 989 2.32 -25.72 11.47
N VAL A 990 3.04 -26.23 12.47
CA VAL A 990 4.46 -26.54 12.38
C VAL A 990 4.68 -27.72 11.45
N ILE A 991 5.56 -27.52 10.47
CA ILE A 991 5.94 -28.52 9.48
C ILE A 991 7.17 -29.28 9.96
N ASP A 992 8.08 -28.57 10.63
CA ASP A 992 9.32 -29.15 11.14
C ASP A 992 9.84 -28.46 12.42
N LEU A 993 10.61 -29.17 13.24
CA LEU A 993 11.08 -28.78 14.57
C LEU A 993 12.50 -29.33 14.75
N ILE A 994 13.47 -28.46 15.03
CA ILE A 994 14.84 -28.90 15.33
C ILE A 994 14.81 -29.87 16.52
N TRP A 995 15.09 -31.14 16.28
CA TRP A 995 15.12 -32.17 17.29
C TRP A 995 16.05 -33.35 16.92
N PRO A 996 17.10 -33.64 17.72
CA PRO A 996 18.02 -34.73 17.42
C PRO A 996 17.32 -36.09 17.26
N ALA A 997 17.68 -36.82 16.21
CA ALA A 997 17.14 -38.15 15.90
C ALA A 997 17.30 -39.20 17.02
N ASN A 998 18.21 -38.97 17.97
CA ASN A 998 18.47 -39.85 19.10
C ASN A 998 17.76 -39.45 20.41
N LYS A 999 16.93 -38.39 20.40
CA LYS A 999 16.15 -37.96 21.57
C LYS A 999 14.72 -38.50 21.50
N THR A 1000 14.15 -38.74 22.68
CA THR A 1000 12.74 -39.10 22.88
C THR A 1000 12.09 -38.09 23.84
N PRO A 1001 10.83 -37.70 23.63
CA PRO A 1001 9.95 -38.07 22.51
C PRO A 1001 10.46 -37.56 21.15
N THR A 1002 10.01 -38.16 20.05
CA THR A 1002 10.30 -37.67 18.68
C THR A 1002 9.50 -36.40 18.37
N GLN A 1003 9.81 -35.72 17.26
CA GLN A 1003 9.02 -34.60 16.76
C GLN A 1003 7.52 -34.99 16.64
N GLU A 1004 7.22 -36.10 15.96
CA GLU A 1004 5.85 -36.53 15.70
C GLU A 1004 5.10 -36.84 17.00
N GLU A 1005 5.78 -37.47 17.96
CA GLU A 1005 5.24 -37.72 19.30
C GLU A 1005 4.91 -36.42 20.04
N MET A 1006 5.75 -35.38 19.91
CA MET A 1006 5.48 -34.08 20.54
C MET A 1006 4.37 -33.31 19.83
N LEU A 1007 4.36 -33.28 18.50
CA LEU A 1007 3.38 -32.52 17.72
C LEU A 1007 1.97 -33.15 17.72
N SER A 1008 1.86 -34.44 18.09
CA SER A 1008 0.58 -35.16 18.16
C SER A 1008 0.07 -35.43 19.58
N ASN A 1009 0.76 -34.99 20.64
CA ASN A 1009 0.43 -35.31 22.04
C ASN A 1009 -0.70 -34.48 22.67
N TYR A 1010 -1.73 -34.13 21.90
CA TYR A 1010 -2.89 -33.36 22.38
C TYR A 1010 -4.21 -34.12 22.16
N ILE A 1011 -5.29 -33.59 22.73
CA ILE A 1011 -6.64 -34.08 22.50
C ILE A 1011 -7.33 -33.13 21.53
N GLY A 1012 -7.77 -33.63 20.37
CA GLY A 1012 -8.48 -32.83 19.37
C GLY A 1012 -9.72 -32.13 19.94
N LYS A 1013 -9.85 -30.83 19.66
CA LYS A 1013 -10.96 -29.97 20.08
C LYS A 1013 -11.56 -29.23 18.88
N SER A 1014 -12.81 -28.80 18.97
CA SER A 1014 -13.45 -27.92 17.96
C SER A 1014 -13.77 -26.54 18.54
N ALA A 1015 -13.15 -26.18 19.67
CA ALA A 1015 -13.34 -24.87 20.30
C ALA A 1015 -12.61 -23.78 19.51
N ALA A 1016 -13.11 -22.55 19.54
CA ALA A 1016 -12.40 -21.41 18.97
C ALA A 1016 -11.07 -21.16 19.71
N GLN A 1017 -10.07 -20.61 19.00
CA GLN A 1017 -8.70 -20.43 19.48
C GLN A 1017 -8.62 -19.64 20.81
N ASP A 1018 -9.50 -18.64 20.97
CA ASP A 1018 -9.61 -17.79 22.16
C ASP A 1018 -10.01 -18.56 23.43
N ASN A 1019 -10.61 -19.74 23.27
CA ASN A 1019 -11.05 -20.60 24.37
C ASN A 1019 -10.05 -21.73 24.70
N LEU A 1020 -8.96 -21.84 23.94
CA LEU A 1020 -7.94 -22.86 24.14
C LEU A 1020 -6.84 -22.36 25.10
N THR A 1021 -6.41 -23.23 26.00
CA THR A 1021 -5.34 -22.98 26.96
C THR A 1021 -4.03 -23.64 26.51
N ALA A 1022 -2.91 -23.36 27.18
CA ALA A 1022 -1.63 -23.97 26.81
C ALA A 1022 -1.67 -25.51 26.85
N ASP A 1023 -2.45 -26.08 27.78
CA ASP A 1023 -2.60 -27.53 27.96
C ASP A 1023 -3.52 -28.18 26.91
N ASP A 1024 -4.10 -27.38 25.99
CA ASP A 1024 -4.93 -27.88 24.89
C ASP A 1024 -4.14 -28.10 23.60
N TYR A 1025 -2.88 -27.69 23.54
CA TYR A 1025 -2.00 -27.83 22.38
C TYR A 1025 -0.97 -28.94 22.58
N GLY A 1026 -0.29 -29.31 21.50
CA GLY A 1026 0.87 -30.20 21.59
C GLY A 1026 1.97 -29.57 22.47
N ILE A 1027 2.54 -30.36 23.39
CA ILE A 1027 3.60 -29.94 24.29
C ILE A 1027 4.96 -30.36 23.73
N ILE A 1028 5.81 -29.38 23.43
CA ILE A 1028 7.17 -29.60 22.95
C ILE A 1028 8.21 -29.35 24.05
N ASN A 1029 9.38 -29.98 23.92
CA ASN A 1029 10.50 -29.84 24.83
C ASN A 1029 11.52 -28.80 24.33
N LEU A 1030 12.24 -28.18 25.26
CA LEU A 1030 13.35 -27.29 24.93
C LEU A 1030 14.66 -28.04 24.68
N LEU A 1031 15.42 -27.58 23.69
CA LEU A 1031 16.84 -27.87 23.50
C LEU A 1031 17.64 -27.13 24.58
N ARG A 1032 18.30 -27.86 25.47
CA ARG A 1032 19.18 -27.28 26.49
C ARG A 1032 20.62 -27.24 26.00
N VAL A 1033 21.34 -26.18 26.33
CA VAL A 1033 22.79 -26.09 26.05
C VAL A 1033 23.59 -27.06 26.94
N LYS A 1034 23.10 -27.35 28.15
CA LYS A 1034 23.71 -28.29 29.11
C LYS A 1034 22.80 -29.46 29.47
#